data_AF-A0A1V4YXT0-F1
#
_entry.id   AF-A0A1V4YXT0-F1
#
_cell.length_a   1.000
_cell.length_b   1.000
_cell.length_c   1.000
_cell.angle_alpha   90.00
_cell.angle_beta   90.00
_cell.angle_gamma   90.00
#
_symmetry.space_group_name_H-M   'P 1'
#
loop_
_entity.id
_entity.type
_entity.pdbx_description
1 polymer ?
#
loop_
_entity_poly.entity_id
_entity_poly.type
_entity_poly.pdbx_seq_one_letter_code
_entity_poly.pdbx_strand_id
1 'polypeptide(L)'
;MVKYDKLYHRSRFYWFWRTIILWIGYSLGFLVIDYFSVGLTIDTWETAFVVAGVVGILNALLWPLLSRILLPFMVLTVGIGSLLINGALIWLASNFVDGVTIEGAALILTPLAMAAISTLLNAIVTIDDNAAWYRSIRDNVKKMDKDNIKDTVGVIFMEIDGLSKNILVEAVERGDMPTLKRWIDEGSHKVTGWETDLSSQTSASQAGLLHGNNEDIVAFRWVEKENDNKLRVSTGLNDAPVIEKRISNGKGLLSINGASRSNLFSGDANDVIFTFSQLKNIGRFYNKAWKYVFSNPTNFSRIVTLVLWDALLDYNSQMIHQIRNIQPRIFRGLFFPFIRAGANVFLREITTLALIGDILKGQVDVNYVTYLGYDEIAHHSGIRDDDAFYALRTLDKHFNRVEMAAALAHRDFKLVVHSDHGQTNGATFKQRYGNSLEDLVRNLLPGAQIFADMSPSTGDHFQDAFTAPVDRFNGFFKEKTKDVNNYIKRYNISKPPDKTPEKDFNVTVLASGNLGLVYLTDYESRLKYEQINKLYPDLIPGLAKHEGIGFILVNSIEHGALVIGNDGTYYLEDDSIEGVNPLANFSPNAAKHLKRTNNFKYTPDVLVNSFYDPEKNEVAAFEELVGSHGGLGGEQSFPFILHPVEWDLGDDLVGAEKVHQSFKAEISKIYKQ
;
A
#
# COMPACT_ATOMS: atom_id res chain seq x y z
N MET A 1 -5.42 30.01 0.77
CA MET A 1 -4.14 29.52 1.34
C MET A 1 -4.06 29.81 2.83
N VAL A 2 -3.85 28.77 3.63
CA VAL A 2 -3.69 28.87 5.08
C VAL A 2 -2.41 29.66 5.39
N LYS A 3 -2.52 30.71 6.22
CA LYS A 3 -1.35 31.45 6.71
C LYS A 3 -0.71 30.68 7.86
N TYR A 4 0.05 29.64 7.53
CA TYR A 4 0.64 28.71 8.51
C TYR A 4 1.53 29.40 9.54
N ASP A 5 2.27 30.44 9.15
CA ASP A 5 3.04 31.25 10.09
C ASP A 5 2.18 31.90 11.17
N LYS A 6 0.94 32.30 10.84
CA LYS A 6 -0.01 32.87 11.81
C LYS A 6 -0.66 31.76 12.64
N LEU A 7 -1.05 30.65 12.00
CA LEU A 7 -1.70 29.52 12.67
C LEU A 7 -0.79 28.87 13.72
N TYR A 8 0.49 28.68 13.39
CA TYR A 8 1.47 27.98 14.21
C TYR A 8 2.43 28.91 14.96
N HIS A 9 2.15 30.22 15.01
CA HIS A 9 2.96 31.14 15.82
C HIS A 9 2.80 30.81 17.31
N ARG A 10 3.91 30.48 17.97
CA ARG A 10 3.97 30.26 19.42
C ARG A 10 5.09 31.11 20.02
N SER A 11 4.85 31.66 21.22
CA SER A 11 5.80 32.55 21.90
C SER A 11 7.09 31.82 22.29
N ARG A 12 8.20 32.54 22.50
CA ARG A 12 9.46 31.94 23.00
C ARG A 12 9.25 31.23 24.34
N PHE A 13 8.35 31.75 25.18
CA PHE A 13 7.97 31.17 26.47
C PHE A 13 7.32 29.78 26.31
N TYR A 14 6.43 29.62 25.32
CA TYR A 14 5.84 28.32 24.99
C TYR A 14 6.92 27.27 24.67
N TRP A 15 7.89 27.63 23.83
CA TRP A 15 8.97 26.71 23.45
C TRP A 15 9.90 26.37 24.61
N PHE A 16 10.19 27.34 25.47
CA PHE A 16 10.98 27.12 26.68
C PHE A 16 10.30 26.11 27.60
N TRP A 17 9.04 26.31 27.95
CA TRP A 17 8.29 25.38 28.81
C TRP A 17 8.08 24.03 28.17
N ARG A 18 7.82 23.98 26.86
CA ARG A 18 7.78 22.73 26.11
C ARG A 18 9.07 21.92 26.27
N THR A 19 10.22 22.56 26.09
CA THR A 19 11.52 21.88 26.23
C THR A 19 11.71 21.38 27.66
N ILE A 20 11.33 22.16 28.67
CA ILE A 20 11.38 21.74 30.07
C ILE A 20 10.47 20.53 30.33
N ILE A 21 9.22 20.57 29.86
CA ILE A 21 8.25 19.47 30.05
C ILE A 21 8.76 18.19 29.39
N LEU A 22 9.29 18.28 28.16
CA LEU A 22 9.87 17.11 27.50
C LEU A 22 11.11 16.60 28.22
N TRP A 23 11.96 17.49 28.72
CA TRP A 23 13.14 17.08 29.48
C TRP A 23 12.75 16.35 30.77
N ILE A 24 11.85 16.92 31.57
CA ILE A 24 11.29 16.27 32.77
C ILE A 24 10.67 14.93 32.40
N GLY A 25 9.90 14.88 31.32
CA GLY A 25 9.27 13.66 30.85
C GLY A 25 10.28 12.59 30.41
N TYR A 26 11.38 12.97 29.78
CA TYR A 26 12.48 12.05 29.47
C TYR A 26 13.21 11.56 30.71
N SER A 27 13.46 12.41 31.69
CA SER A 27 14.05 12.02 32.97
C SER A 27 13.16 11.03 33.73
N LEU A 28 11.84 11.28 33.75
CA LEU A 28 10.88 10.33 34.30
C LEU A 28 10.87 9.03 33.51
N GLY A 29 10.99 9.10 32.19
CA GLY A 29 11.02 7.91 31.35
C GLY A 29 12.21 7.01 31.63
N PHE A 30 13.38 7.59 31.84
CA PHE A 30 14.57 6.87 32.28
C PHE A 30 14.34 6.12 33.61
N LEU A 31 13.73 6.76 34.62
CA LEU A 31 13.38 6.09 35.88
C LEU A 31 12.34 4.98 35.72
N VAL A 32 11.35 5.18 34.85
CA VAL A 32 10.34 4.16 34.55
C VAL A 32 10.98 2.95 33.89
N ILE A 33 11.97 3.14 33.00
CA ILE A 33 12.67 2.04 32.33
C ILE A 33 13.57 1.29 33.32
N ASP A 34 14.29 2.00 34.17
CA ASP A 34 15.10 1.44 35.26
C ASP A 34 14.26 0.52 36.17
N TYR A 35 13.04 0.94 36.52
CA TYR A 35 12.11 0.14 37.35
C TYR A 35 11.85 -1.27 36.78
N PHE A 36 11.82 -1.44 35.45
CA PHE A 36 11.59 -2.75 34.83
C PHE A 36 12.82 -3.68 34.88
N SER A 37 13.96 -3.21 35.39
CA SER A 37 15.18 -4.01 35.60
C SER A 37 15.66 -4.73 34.33
N VAL A 38 15.51 -4.09 33.17
CA VAL A 38 15.86 -4.65 31.85
C VAL A 38 17.31 -4.40 31.43
N GLY A 39 18.18 -4.05 32.39
CA GLY A 39 19.61 -3.77 32.18
C GLY A 39 19.97 -2.28 32.06
N LEU A 40 19.05 -1.37 32.39
CA LEU A 40 19.34 0.06 32.64
C LEU A 40 19.29 0.28 34.15
N THR A 41 20.31 0.89 34.74
CA THR A 41 20.30 1.31 36.15
C THR A 41 20.50 2.81 36.28
N ILE A 42 19.69 3.45 37.14
CA ILE A 42 19.83 4.89 37.45
C ILE A 42 19.69 5.14 38.94
N ASP A 43 20.75 5.66 39.56
CA ASP A 43 20.82 5.78 41.03
C ASP A 43 19.81 6.77 41.64
N THR A 44 19.56 7.90 40.96
CA THR A 44 18.74 9.00 41.50
C THR A 44 17.97 9.74 40.41
N TRP A 45 16.95 10.51 40.82
CA TRP A 45 16.23 11.43 39.93
C TRP A 45 17.16 12.49 39.34
N GLU A 46 18.12 13.00 40.11
CA GLU A 46 19.13 13.96 39.67
C GLU A 46 19.99 13.36 38.56
N THR A 47 20.41 12.10 38.72
CA THR A 47 21.14 11.34 37.70
C THR A 47 20.31 11.20 36.42
N ALA A 48 19.01 10.87 36.54
CA ALA A 48 18.09 10.79 35.39
C ALA A 48 17.92 12.14 34.66
N PHE A 49 17.94 13.25 35.41
CA PHE A 49 17.88 14.59 34.85
C PHE A 49 19.15 14.95 34.06
N VAL A 50 20.32 14.66 34.63
CA VAL A 50 21.62 14.91 34.00
C VAL A 50 21.81 14.05 32.76
N VAL A 51 21.55 12.74 32.83
CA VAL A 51 21.75 11.83 31.69
C VAL A 51 20.85 12.18 30.51
N ALA A 52 19.60 12.59 30.75
CA ALA A 52 18.71 13.07 29.69
C ALA A 52 19.28 14.30 28.97
N GLY A 53 19.91 15.22 29.70
CA GLY A 53 20.61 16.38 29.14
C GLY A 53 21.83 15.97 28.31
N VAL A 54 22.69 15.08 28.84
CA VAL A 54 23.89 14.58 28.14
C VAL A 54 23.50 13.85 26.85
N VAL A 55 22.51 12.95 26.89
CA VAL A 55 21.99 12.26 25.69
C VAL A 55 21.46 13.25 24.66
N GLY A 56 20.76 14.30 25.10
CA GLY A 56 20.31 15.38 24.22
C GLY A 56 21.46 16.10 23.51
N ILE A 57 22.53 16.42 24.24
CA ILE A 57 23.73 17.06 23.70
C ILE A 57 24.47 16.13 22.73
N LEU A 58 24.67 14.86 23.11
CA LEU A 58 25.32 13.86 22.25
C LEU A 58 24.55 13.68 20.94
N ASN A 59 23.21 13.62 21.00
CA ASN A 59 22.40 13.58 19.79
C ASN A 59 22.56 14.84 18.93
N ALA A 60 22.53 16.03 19.53
CA ALA A 60 22.69 17.28 18.79
C ALA A 60 24.06 17.40 18.08
N LEU A 61 25.12 16.86 18.69
CA LEU A 61 26.49 16.94 18.17
C LEU A 61 26.84 15.78 17.22
N LEU A 62 26.52 14.55 17.61
CA LEU A 62 26.97 13.35 16.91
C LEU A 62 25.99 12.86 15.85
N TRP A 63 24.67 13.01 16.06
CA TRP A 63 23.67 12.47 15.13
C TRP A 63 23.80 13.01 13.69
N PRO A 64 24.05 14.32 13.45
CA PRO A 64 24.24 14.83 12.09
C PRO A 64 25.39 14.15 11.33
N LEU A 65 26.44 13.74 12.05
CA LEU A 65 27.58 13.02 11.49
C LEU A 65 27.25 11.53 11.31
N LEU A 66 26.71 10.89 12.36
CA LEU A 66 26.36 9.47 12.37
C LEU A 66 25.32 9.14 11.31
N SER A 67 24.27 9.95 11.19
CA SER A 67 23.22 9.76 10.18
C SER A 67 23.73 9.85 8.74
N ARG A 68 24.84 10.57 8.51
CA ARG A 68 25.48 10.67 7.20
C ARG A 68 26.41 9.49 6.90
N ILE A 69 27.20 9.07 7.88
CA ILE A 69 28.19 7.98 7.73
C ILE A 69 27.51 6.62 7.75
N LEU A 70 26.60 6.41 8.70
CA LEU A 70 25.91 5.14 8.96
C LEU A 70 24.59 5.03 8.19
N LEU A 71 24.28 5.95 7.26
CA LEU A 71 23.08 5.86 6.43
C LEU A 71 22.93 4.50 5.73
N PRO A 72 23.99 3.94 5.10
CA PRO A 72 23.86 2.65 4.44
C PRO A 72 23.50 1.54 5.43
N PHE A 73 24.09 1.56 6.63
CA PHE A 73 23.80 0.60 7.69
C PHE A 73 22.35 0.73 8.19
N MET A 74 21.85 1.94 8.43
CA MET A 74 20.47 2.17 8.85
C MET A 74 19.46 1.74 7.78
N VAL A 75 19.72 2.05 6.51
CA VAL A 75 18.82 1.65 5.41
C VAL A 75 18.84 0.13 5.20
N LEU A 76 20.02 -0.50 5.25
CA LEU A 76 20.16 -1.96 5.10
C LEU A 76 19.45 -2.75 6.18
N THR A 77 19.44 -2.22 7.40
CA THR A 77 18.77 -2.81 8.57
C THR A 77 17.29 -2.39 8.68
N VAL A 78 16.73 -1.77 7.64
CA VAL A 78 15.35 -1.25 7.62
C VAL A 78 15.07 -0.35 8.83
N GLY A 79 16.09 0.40 9.23
CA GLY A 79 16.14 1.33 10.34
C GLY A 79 16.44 0.74 11.73
N ILE A 80 16.49 -0.59 11.91
CA ILE A 80 16.89 -1.21 13.20
C ILE A 80 18.27 -0.71 13.65
N GLY A 81 19.19 -0.49 12.71
CA GLY A 81 20.50 0.08 12.98
C GLY A 81 20.44 1.45 13.66
N SER A 82 19.39 2.25 13.43
CA SER A 82 19.20 3.52 14.13
C SER A 82 18.86 3.34 15.61
N LEU A 83 18.14 2.26 15.99
CA LEU A 83 17.89 1.91 17.39
C LEU A 83 19.19 1.53 18.08
N LEU A 84 20.05 0.76 17.41
CA LEU A 84 21.36 0.37 17.94
C LEU A 84 22.27 1.60 18.13
N ILE A 85 22.26 2.55 17.19
CA ILE A 85 23.02 3.80 17.32
C ILE A 85 22.47 4.63 18.48
N ASN A 86 21.15 4.74 18.64
CA ASN A 86 20.56 5.43 19.78
C ASN A 86 20.94 4.77 21.12
N GLY A 87 20.89 3.44 21.20
CA GLY A 87 21.37 2.68 22.35
C GLY A 87 22.84 2.93 22.66
N ALA A 88 23.68 2.94 21.62
CA ALA A 88 25.11 3.26 21.74
C ALA A 88 25.35 4.70 22.21
N LEU A 89 24.50 5.67 21.85
CA LEU A 89 24.58 7.04 22.36
C LEU A 89 24.20 7.13 23.84
N ILE A 90 23.22 6.34 24.30
CA ILE A 90 22.87 6.25 25.73
C ILE A 90 23.99 5.57 26.51
N TRP A 91 24.56 4.50 25.97
CA TRP A 91 25.76 3.86 26.54
C TRP A 91 26.95 4.81 26.58
N LEU A 92 27.16 5.61 25.54
CA LEU A 92 28.20 6.64 25.58
C LEU A 92 27.92 7.69 26.66
N ALA A 93 26.67 8.10 26.84
CA ALA A 93 26.27 9.03 27.91
C ALA A 93 26.54 8.47 29.31
N SER A 94 26.35 7.15 29.52
CA SER A 94 26.60 6.53 30.82
C SER A 94 28.08 6.55 31.23
N ASN A 95 29.00 6.72 30.28
CA ASN A 95 30.42 6.92 30.59
C ASN A 95 30.75 8.35 31.08
N PHE A 96 29.81 9.30 30.96
CA PHE A 96 29.97 10.69 31.40
C PHE A 96 29.16 11.02 32.65
N VAL A 97 28.27 10.13 33.08
CA VAL A 97 27.36 10.36 34.20
C VAL A 97 27.47 9.18 35.16
N ASP A 98 28.09 9.42 36.31
CA ASP A 98 28.16 8.42 37.38
C ASP A 98 26.75 8.03 37.84
N GLY A 99 26.58 6.75 38.18
CA GLY A 99 25.29 6.20 38.60
C GLY A 99 24.33 5.86 37.45
N VAL A 100 24.85 5.75 36.22
CA VAL A 100 24.12 5.20 35.07
C VAL A 100 24.85 3.98 34.53
N THR A 101 24.15 2.86 34.37
CA THR A 101 24.67 1.73 33.59
C THR A 101 23.61 1.26 32.59
N ILE A 102 24.06 0.80 31.42
CA ILE A 102 23.17 0.26 30.39
C ILE A 102 23.85 -0.93 29.69
N GLU A 103 23.18 -2.07 29.69
CA GLU A 103 23.70 -3.31 29.13
C GLU A 103 22.61 -4.23 28.55
N GLY A 104 23.03 -5.24 27.80
CA GLY A 104 22.16 -6.28 27.28
C GLY A 104 20.98 -5.74 26.46
N ALA A 105 19.77 -6.16 26.81
CA ALA A 105 18.54 -5.79 26.10
C ALA A 105 18.19 -4.29 26.23
N ALA A 106 18.66 -3.60 27.28
CA ALA A 106 18.39 -2.19 27.51
C ALA A 106 18.91 -1.29 26.37
N LEU A 107 19.95 -1.70 25.64
CA LEU A 107 20.45 -0.96 24.48
C LEU A 107 19.41 -0.78 23.37
N ILE A 108 18.44 -1.68 23.26
CA ILE A 108 17.34 -1.59 22.28
C ILE A 108 16.04 -1.13 22.96
N LEU A 109 15.75 -1.68 24.14
CA LEU A 109 14.50 -1.38 24.86
C LEU A 109 14.44 0.06 25.37
N THR A 110 15.57 0.63 25.81
CA THR A 110 15.59 2.01 26.33
C THR A 110 15.26 3.04 25.25
N PRO A 111 15.92 3.06 24.06
CA PRO A 111 15.51 3.96 22.98
C PRO A 111 14.05 3.81 22.55
N LEU A 112 13.53 2.58 22.55
CA LEU A 112 12.14 2.31 22.17
C LEU A 112 11.15 2.83 23.21
N ALA A 113 11.37 2.52 24.49
CA ALA A 113 10.55 3.00 25.59
C ALA A 113 10.59 4.52 25.70
N MET A 114 11.76 5.14 25.52
CA MET A 114 11.90 6.60 25.49
C MET A 114 11.12 7.23 24.34
N ALA A 115 11.07 6.59 23.17
CA ALA A 115 10.25 7.06 22.06
C ALA A 115 8.75 6.89 22.29
N ALA A 116 8.34 5.81 22.97
CA ALA A 116 6.95 5.63 23.40
C ALA A 116 6.53 6.73 24.38
N ILE A 117 7.36 7.00 25.38
CA ILE A 117 7.15 8.08 26.35
C ILE A 117 7.13 9.44 25.65
N SER A 118 8.05 9.69 24.72
CA SER A 118 8.04 10.90 23.87
C SER A 118 6.71 11.06 23.14
N THR A 119 6.23 10.00 22.51
CA THR A 119 4.99 10.00 21.71
C THR A 119 3.79 10.30 22.60
N LEU A 120 3.70 9.65 23.77
CA LEU A 120 2.65 9.89 24.75
C LEU A 120 2.70 11.30 25.32
N LEU A 121 3.88 11.81 25.67
CA LEU A 121 4.05 13.18 26.18
C LEU A 121 3.64 14.22 25.14
N ASN A 122 4.02 14.03 23.86
CA ASN A 122 3.59 14.93 22.80
C ASN A 122 2.06 14.92 22.63
N ALA A 123 1.43 13.75 22.73
CA ALA A 123 -0.02 13.62 22.67
C ALA A 123 -0.74 14.29 23.88
N ILE A 124 -0.26 14.07 25.11
CA ILE A 124 -0.90 14.57 26.35
C ILE A 124 -0.76 16.08 26.50
N VAL A 125 0.41 16.64 26.19
CA VAL A 125 0.69 18.05 26.49
C VAL A 125 -0.07 18.99 25.52
N THR A 126 -0.92 18.48 24.62
CA THR A 126 -1.64 19.25 23.59
C THR A 126 -0.72 20.20 22.82
N ILE A 127 0.57 19.86 22.78
CA ILE A 127 1.53 20.62 22.02
C ILE A 127 1.24 20.25 20.59
N ASP A 128 0.65 21.20 19.90
CA ASP A 128 0.46 21.26 18.46
C ASP A 128 1.69 20.67 17.73
N ASP A 129 1.67 19.35 17.50
CA ASP A 129 2.74 18.59 16.85
C ASP A 129 3.01 19.17 15.47
N ASN A 130 1.95 19.65 14.82
CA ASN A 130 2.03 20.36 13.56
C ASN A 130 2.77 21.69 13.71
N ALA A 131 2.57 22.46 14.79
CA ALA A 131 3.38 23.68 15.04
C ALA A 131 4.86 23.39 15.29
N ALA A 132 5.18 22.34 16.06
CA ALA A 132 6.56 21.92 16.32
C ALA A 132 7.25 21.43 15.05
N TRP A 133 6.56 20.57 14.30
CA TRP A 133 7.01 20.10 13.01
C TRP A 133 7.17 21.26 12.01
N TYR A 134 6.16 22.13 11.87
CA TYR A 134 6.18 23.31 10.98
C TYR A 134 7.36 24.20 11.27
N ARG A 135 7.59 24.53 12.55
CA ARG A 135 8.71 25.36 12.96
C ARG A 135 10.05 24.72 12.57
N SER A 136 10.21 23.43 12.83
CA SER A 136 11.42 22.68 12.49
C SER A 136 11.69 22.72 10.98
N ILE A 137 10.67 22.48 10.15
CA ILE A 137 10.80 22.52 8.70
C ILE A 137 11.10 23.93 8.22
N ARG A 138 10.35 24.94 8.66
CA ARG A 138 10.57 26.34 8.28
C ARG A 138 11.99 26.81 8.60
N ASP A 139 12.48 26.49 9.80
CA ASP A 139 13.82 26.90 10.23
C ASP A 139 14.92 26.16 9.43
N ASN A 140 14.65 24.95 8.92
CA ASN A 140 15.52 24.25 7.98
C ASN A 140 15.49 24.87 6.58
N VAL A 141 14.29 25.17 6.04
CA VAL A 141 14.13 25.80 4.72
C VAL A 141 14.81 27.17 4.65
N LYS A 142 14.76 27.96 5.73
CA LYS A 142 15.49 29.25 5.82
C LYS A 142 17.01 29.10 5.65
N LYS A 143 17.56 27.94 5.98
CA LYS A 143 19.00 27.63 5.86
C LYS A 143 19.33 26.94 4.53
N MET A 144 18.31 26.51 3.77
CA MET A 144 18.53 25.87 2.48
C MET A 144 18.90 26.92 1.45
N ASP A 145 19.92 26.57 0.67
CA ASP A 145 20.36 27.36 -0.47
C ASP A 145 19.23 27.45 -1.50
N LYS A 146 19.04 28.65 -2.06
CA LYS A 146 18.10 28.87 -3.17
C LYS A 146 18.71 28.52 -4.52
N ASP A 147 20.04 28.36 -4.56
CA ASP A 147 20.76 28.00 -5.76
C ASP A 147 20.41 26.54 -6.17
N ASN A 148 20.08 26.34 -7.45
CA ASN A 148 19.62 25.07 -8.05
C ASN A 148 18.16 24.66 -7.77
N ILE A 149 17.31 25.60 -7.39
CA ILE A 149 15.85 25.39 -7.37
C ILE A 149 15.30 25.64 -8.77
N LYS A 150 14.41 24.76 -9.23
CA LYS A 150 13.81 24.88 -10.56
C LYS A 150 12.67 25.91 -10.55
N ASP A 151 12.58 26.67 -11.63
CA ASP A 151 11.54 27.70 -11.82
C ASP A 151 10.20 27.12 -12.29
N THR A 152 10.17 25.89 -12.79
CA THR A 152 8.92 25.22 -13.23
C THR A 152 8.14 24.67 -12.04
N VAL A 153 6.82 24.67 -12.10
CA VAL A 153 5.96 24.08 -11.06
C VAL A 153 6.15 22.56 -11.00
N GLY A 154 6.32 22.00 -9.80
CA GLY A 154 6.36 20.55 -9.59
C GLY A 154 4.97 19.94 -9.43
N VAL A 155 4.82 18.64 -9.63
CA VAL A 155 3.55 17.91 -9.46
C VAL A 155 3.74 16.75 -8.49
N ILE A 156 2.77 16.55 -7.61
CA ILE A 156 2.79 15.51 -6.59
C ILE A 156 1.48 14.72 -6.65
N PHE A 157 1.57 13.48 -7.09
CA PHE A 157 0.49 12.50 -7.03
C PHE A 157 0.61 11.68 -5.74
N MET A 158 -0.46 11.72 -4.94
CA MET A 158 -0.62 10.95 -3.71
C MET A 158 -1.80 9.99 -3.89
N GLU A 159 -1.48 8.73 -4.15
CA GLU A 159 -2.46 7.66 -4.31
C GLU A 159 -2.86 7.09 -2.95
N ILE A 160 -4.17 6.99 -2.72
CA ILE A 160 -4.76 6.19 -1.64
C ILE A 160 -5.18 4.87 -2.27
N ASP A 161 -4.47 3.80 -1.95
CA ASP A 161 -4.74 2.47 -2.52
C ASP A 161 -6.13 1.99 -2.07
N GLY A 162 -6.91 1.44 -3.00
CA GLY A 162 -8.20 0.77 -2.73
C GLY A 162 -9.39 1.66 -2.33
N LEU A 163 -9.28 3.00 -2.39
CA LEU A 163 -10.33 3.92 -1.94
C LEU A 163 -11.28 4.37 -3.06
N SER A 164 -12.54 3.94 -2.99
CA SER A 164 -13.57 4.39 -3.94
C SER A 164 -13.99 5.84 -3.71
N LYS A 165 -14.52 6.48 -4.76
CA LYS A 165 -15.01 7.86 -4.72
C LYS A 165 -16.08 8.07 -3.63
N ASN A 166 -17.01 7.13 -3.50
CA ASN A 166 -18.11 7.25 -2.56
C ASN A 166 -17.61 7.21 -1.11
N ILE A 167 -16.66 6.33 -0.79
CA ILE A 167 -16.07 6.26 0.55
C ILE A 167 -15.27 7.53 0.85
N LEU A 168 -14.53 8.08 -0.12
CA LEU A 168 -13.85 9.36 0.06
C LEU A 168 -14.85 10.47 0.43
N VAL A 169 -15.93 10.61 -0.34
CA VAL A 169 -16.95 11.64 -0.09
C VAL A 169 -17.55 11.44 1.31
N GLU A 170 -17.88 10.21 1.68
CA GLU A 170 -18.37 9.87 3.02
C GLU A 170 -17.35 10.26 4.12
N ALA A 171 -16.07 9.91 3.96
CA ALA A 171 -15.01 10.24 4.91
C ALA A 171 -14.80 11.76 5.06
N VAL A 172 -14.92 12.51 3.96
CA VAL A 172 -14.88 13.98 3.96
C VAL A 172 -16.07 14.55 4.72
N GLU A 173 -17.29 14.08 4.45
CA GLU A 173 -18.52 14.55 5.09
C GLU A 173 -18.56 14.25 6.59
N ARG A 174 -18.07 13.07 7.01
CA ARG A 174 -17.93 12.66 8.41
C ARG A 174 -16.89 13.48 9.18
N GLY A 175 -16.04 14.23 8.48
CA GLY A 175 -14.94 14.99 9.07
C GLY A 175 -13.71 14.14 9.40
N ASP A 176 -13.61 12.94 8.84
CA ASP A 176 -12.41 12.09 8.98
C ASP A 176 -11.25 12.64 8.16
N MET A 177 -11.51 13.35 7.05
CA MET A 177 -10.48 13.95 6.19
C MET A 177 -10.58 15.49 6.12
N PRO A 178 -10.29 16.22 7.23
CA PRO A 178 -10.50 17.66 7.30
C PRO A 178 -9.62 18.49 6.35
N THR A 179 -8.43 18.00 5.97
CA THR A 179 -7.55 18.67 5.01
C THR A 179 -8.15 18.62 3.62
N LEU A 180 -8.54 17.43 3.15
CA LEU A 180 -9.19 17.28 1.85
C LEU A 180 -10.55 18.00 1.83
N LYS A 181 -11.31 17.94 2.92
CA LYS A 181 -12.54 18.71 3.07
C LYS A 181 -12.31 20.19 2.82
N ARG A 182 -11.31 20.79 3.46
CA ARG A 182 -10.97 22.19 3.26
C ARG A 182 -10.56 22.48 1.82
N TRP A 183 -9.79 21.60 1.17
CA TRP A 183 -9.40 21.80 -0.22
C TRP A 183 -10.60 21.91 -1.16
N ILE A 184 -11.62 21.08 -0.92
CA ILE A 184 -12.89 21.06 -1.65
C ILE A 184 -13.73 22.31 -1.30
N ASP A 185 -13.98 22.55 -0.01
CA ASP A 185 -14.85 23.63 0.48
C ASP A 185 -14.29 25.03 0.11
N GLU A 186 -12.97 25.22 0.11
CA GLU A 186 -12.32 26.47 -0.31
C GLU A 186 -12.24 26.64 -1.84
N GLY A 187 -12.67 25.64 -2.63
CA GLY A 187 -12.65 25.67 -4.09
C GLY A 187 -11.24 25.57 -4.71
N SER A 188 -10.26 25.06 -3.96
CA SER A 188 -8.90 24.86 -4.47
C SER A 188 -8.75 23.57 -5.28
N HIS A 189 -9.56 22.55 -4.95
CA HIS A 189 -9.57 21.26 -5.63
C HIS A 189 -11.01 20.81 -5.91
N LYS A 190 -11.18 19.94 -6.89
CA LYS A 190 -12.46 19.25 -7.19
C LYS A 190 -12.24 17.74 -7.34
N VAL A 191 -13.27 16.96 -7.02
CA VAL A 191 -13.25 15.50 -7.13
C VAL A 191 -13.87 15.06 -8.45
N THR A 192 -13.08 14.38 -9.28
CA THR A 192 -13.51 13.76 -10.53
C THR A 192 -13.50 12.25 -10.35
N GLY A 193 -14.56 11.57 -10.79
CA GLY A 193 -14.61 10.09 -10.78
C GLY A 193 -14.05 9.51 -12.07
N TRP A 194 -13.54 8.29 -12.01
CA TRP A 194 -13.19 7.52 -13.19
C TRP A 194 -13.56 6.05 -13.00
N GLU A 195 -13.61 5.28 -14.08
CA GLU A 195 -13.92 3.86 -14.06
C GLU A 195 -12.68 3.02 -14.40
N THR A 196 -12.36 2.03 -13.58
CA THR A 196 -11.19 1.15 -13.80
C THR A 196 -11.37 0.26 -15.02
N ASP A 197 -10.25 -0.26 -15.54
CA ASP A 197 -10.26 -1.44 -16.42
C ASP A 197 -10.68 -2.71 -15.64
N LEU A 198 -10.87 -3.82 -16.35
CA LEU A 198 -10.78 -5.16 -15.79
C LEU A 198 -9.35 -5.70 -16.02
N SER A 199 -8.56 -6.00 -14.98
CA SER A 199 -8.92 -6.06 -13.55
C SER A 199 -8.81 -4.74 -12.79
N SER A 200 -9.67 -4.57 -11.78
CA SER A 200 -9.69 -3.43 -10.85
C SER A 200 -8.66 -3.64 -9.72
N GLN A 201 -7.38 -3.70 -10.09
CA GLN A 201 -6.27 -4.03 -9.19
C GLN A 201 -5.11 -3.07 -9.31
N THR A 202 -4.32 -2.94 -8.23
CA THR A 202 -3.13 -2.09 -8.17
C THR A 202 -2.18 -2.34 -9.34
N SER A 203 -1.99 -3.60 -9.75
CA SER A 203 -1.10 -3.94 -10.86
C SER A 203 -1.58 -3.42 -12.21
N ALA A 204 -2.81 -3.75 -12.60
CA ALA A 204 -3.38 -3.26 -13.85
C ALA A 204 -3.56 -1.73 -13.82
N SER A 205 -3.97 -1.17 -12.68
CA SER A 205 -4.25 0.26 -12.55
C SER A 205 -2.97 1.08 -12.55
N GLN A 206 -1.96 0.75 -11.74
CA GLN A 206 -0.68 1.47 -11.76
C GLN A 206 0.07 1.27 -13.08
N ALA A 207 0.00 0.11 -13.74
CA ALA A 207 0.56 -0.07 -15.07
C ALA A 207 -0.03 0.94 -16.06
N GLY A 208 -1.35 1.06 -16.08
CA GLY A 208 -2.05 2.05 -16.90
C GLY A 208 -1.73 3.49 -16.50
N LEU A 209 -1.80 3.83 -15.22
CA LEU A 209 -1.58 5.19 -14.69
C LEU A 209 -0.13 5.67 -14.86
N LEU A 210 0.85 4.80 -14.64
CA LEU A 210 2.27 5.16 -14.67
C LEU A 210 2.90 4.95 -16.05
N HIS A 211 2.52 3.95 -16.81
CA HIS A 211 3.14 3.64 -18.12
C HIS A 211 2.23 3.87 -19.32
N GLY A 212 0.93 4.13 -19.10
CA GLY A 212 -0.03 4.27 -20.18
C GLY A 212 -0.33 2.96 -20.91
N ASN A 213 -0.05 1.83 -20.25
CA ASN A 213 -0.21 0.49 -20.81
C ASN A 213 -0.40 -0.53 -19.68
N ASN A 214 -1.53 -1.23 -19.67
CA ASN A 214 -1.78 -2.39 -18.80
C ASN A 214 -2.18 -3.66 -19.58
N GLU A 215 -1.81 -3.71 -20.86
CA GLU A 215 -2.03 -4.86 -21.74
C GLU A 215 -1.44 -6.14 -21.13
N ASP A 216 -2.17 -7.24 -21.31
CA ASP A 216 -1.85 -8.57 -20.80
C ASP A 216 -1.84 -8.76 -19.27
N ILE A 217 -2.09 -7.71 -18.47
CA ILE A 217 -2.25 -7.84 -17.01
C ILE A 217 -3.71 -8.17 -16.70
N VAL A 218 -4.04 -9.47 -16.66
CA VAL A 218 -5.43 -9.94 -16.50
C VAL A 218 -5.92 -9.95 -15.05
N ALA A 219 -5.01 -10.07 -14.09
CA ALA A 219 -5.28 -10.16 -12.66
C ALA A 219 -3.97 -9.96 -11.86
N PHE A 220 -4.06 -10.09 -10.53
CA PHE A 220 -2.94 -9.99 -9.61
C PHE A 220 -1.88 -11.05 -9.89
N ARG A 221 -2.39 -12.27 -10.13
CA ARG A 221 -1.64 -13.47 -10.44
C ARG A 221 -2.29 -14.19 -11.61
N TRP A 222 -1.49 -14.76 -12.49
CA TRP A 222 -1.97 -15.44 -13.70
C TRP A 222 -0.97 -16.50 -14.19
N VAL A 223 -1.41 -17.36 -15.11
CA VAL A 223 -0.55 -18.38 -15.73
C VAL A 223 -0.13 -17.95 -17.13
N GLU A 224 1.17 -18.03 -17.43
CA GLU A 224 1.72 -17.92 -18.78
C GLU A 224 1.93 -19.33 -19.36
N LYS A 225 0.92 -19.86 -20.06
CA LYS A 225 0.93 -21.23 -20.60
C LYS A 225 2.13 -21.52 -21.50
N GLU A 226 2.52 -20.56 -22.34
CA GLU A 226 3.64 -20.73 -23.28
C GLU A 226 5.01 -20.75 -22.60
N ASN A 227 5.07 -20.37 -21.31
CA ASN A 227 6.27 -20.35 -20.50
C ASN A 227 6.27 -21.51 -19.50
N ASP A 228 5.91 -22.72 -19.95
CA ASP A 228 5.80 -23.93 -19.13
C ASP A 228 4.85 -23.75 -17.94
N ASN A 229 3.67 -23.17 -18.22
CA ASN A 229 2.65 -22.84 -17.21
C ASN A 229 3.18 -22.00 -16.03
N LYS A 230 4.12 -21.08 -16.30
CA LYS A 230 4.69 -20.25 -15.24
C LYS A 230 3.60 -19.39 -14.60
N LEU A 231 3.43 -19.56 -13.29
CA LEU A 231 2.68 -18.63 -12.45
C LEU A 231 3.44 -17.31 -12.37
N ARG A 232 2.76 -16.22 -12.73
CA ARG A 232 3.22 -14.85 -12.55
C ARG A 232 2.45 -14.21 -11.44
N VAL A 233 3.15 -13.47 -10.58
CA VAL A 233 2.56 -12.65 -9.53
C VAL A 233 3.05 -11.22 -9.70
N SER A 234 2.13 -10.26 -9.63
CA SER A 234 2.46 -8.84 -9.83
C SER A 234 3.55 -8.33 -8.90
N THR A 235 3.64 -8.89 -7.69
CA THR A 235 4.71 -8.66 -6.72
C THR A 235 5.65 -9.83 -6.51
N GLY A 236 5.85 -10.69 -7.50
CA GLY A 236 7.02 -11.55 -7.49
C GLY A 236 8.28 -10.69 -7.65
N LEU A 237 9.28 -10.80 -6.76
CA LEU A 237 10.58 -10.11 -6.93
C LEU A 237 11.27 -10.46 -8.27
N ASN A 238 10.95 -11.62 -8.84
CA ASN A 238 11.39 -12.07 -10.16
C ASN A 238 10.47 -11.61 -11.29
N ASP A 239 9.20 -11.34 -11.01
CA ASP A 239 8.16 -11.11 -12.01
C ASP A 239 7.86 -9.63 -12.23
N ALA A 240 7.75 -8.82 -11.17
CA ALA A 240 7.49 -7.39 -11.26
C ALA A 240 8.45 -6.64 -12.22
N PRO A 241 9.78 -6.89 -12.22
CA PRO A 241 10.69 -6.27 -13.19
C PRO A 241 10.44 -6.72 -14.64
N VAL A 242 9.99 -7.96 -14.84
CA VAL A 242 9.66 -8.51 -16.16
C VAL A 242 8.35 -7.89 -16.68
N ILE A 243 7.36 -7.75 -15.79
CA ILE A 243 6.08 -7.10 -16.11
C ILE A 243 6.33 -5.64 -16.48
N GLU A 244 7.07 -4.87 -15.67
CA GLU A 244 7.39 -3.47 -15.97
C GLU A 244 8.09 -3.30 -17.32
N LYS A 245 9.04 -4.20 -17.64
CA LYS A 245 9.75 -4.17 -18.93
C LYS A 245 8.81 -4.33 -20.13
N ARG A 246 7.69 -5.05 -19.99
CA ARG A 246 6.72 -5.27 -21.08
C ARG A 246 5.81 -4.07 -21.29
N ILE A 247 5.39 -3.42 -20.21
CA ILE A 247 4.47 -2.26 -20.26
C ILE A 247 5.21 -0.93 -20.52
N SER A 248 6.48 -0.83 -20.17
CA SER A 248 7.26 0.40 -20.34
C SER A 248 7.65 0.66 -21.79
N ASN A 249 7.50 1.93 -22.21
CA ASN A 249 8.02 2.48 -23.45
C ASN A 249 9.15 3.52 -23.22
N GLY A 250 9.65 3.62 -21.98
CA GLY A 250 10.62 4.63 -21.54
C GLY A 250 10.08 6.06 -21.45
N LYS A 251 8.77 6.26 -21.63
CA LYS A 251 8.07 7.56 -21.60
C LYS A 251 6.95 7.61 -20.55
N GLY A 252 7.01 6.75 -19.54
CA GLY A 252 6.10 6.71 -18.40
C GLY A 252 5.97 8.06 -17.67
N LEU A 253 4.99 8.17 -16.79
CA LEU A 253 4.59 9.41 -16.12
C LEU A 253 5.77 10.13 -15.44
N LEU A 254 6.75 9.37 -14.96
CA LEU A 254 7.87 9.83 -14.16
C LEU A 254 9.21 9.80 -14.93
N SER A 255 9.18 9.57 -16.25
CA SER A 255 10.38 9.43 -17.08
C SER A 255 11.26 10.68 -17.12
N ILE A 256 10.67 11.87 -16.94
CA ILE A 256 11.37 13.16 -16.96
C ILE A 256 11.60 13.61 -15.53
N ASN A 257 12.74 13.22 -14.95
CA ASN A 257 13.18 13.66 -13.62
C ASN A 257 12.09 13.51 -12.53
N GLY A 258 11.34 12.42 -12.62
CA GLY A 258 10.34 12.03 -11.65
C GLY A 258 10.88 11.09 -10.57
N ALA A 259 10.07 10.90 -9.53
CA ALA A 259 10.38 10.05 -8.40
C ALA A 259 9.20 9.15 -8.03
N SER A 260 9.47 7.86 -7.85
CA SER A 260 8.49 6.85 -7.42
C SER A 260 8.75 6.46 -5.97
N ARG A 261 7.70 6.41 -5.13
CA ARG A 261 7.78 6.13 -3.69
C ARG A 261 6.69 5.14 -3.29
N SER A 262 7.10 3.93 -2.90
CA SER A 262 6.21 2.87 -2.41
C SER A 262 5.19 2.37 -3.45
N ASN A 263 5.49 2.53 -4.75
CA ASN A 263 4.64 2.08 -5.84
C ASN A 263 5.01 0.65 -6.29
N LEU A 264 4.12 -0.01 -7.04
CA LEU A 264 4.44 -1.27 -7.68
C LEU A 264 5.44 -1.10 -8.83
N PHE A 265 5.19 -0.12 -9.70
CA PHE A 265 6.01 0.19 -10.88
C PHE A 265 6.69 1.55 -10.77
N SER A 266 7.78 1.76 -11.52
CA SER A 266 8.59 2.97 -11.42
C SER A 266 8.04 4.15 -12.22
N GLY A 267 7.14 3.93 -13.19
CA GLY A 267 6.72 4.99 -14.11
C GLY A 267 7.89 5.55 -14.94
N ASP A 268 8.94 4.74 -15.12
CA ASP A 268 10.24 5.08 -15.72
C ASP A 268 11.10 6.06 -14.89
N ALA A 269 10.84 6.19 -13.58
CA ALA A 269 11.67 6.96 -12.67
C ALA A 269 13.04 6.30 -12.43
N ASN A 270 14.11 7.11 -12.41
CA ASN A 270 15.41 6.66 -11.92
C ASN A 270 15.53 6.76 -10.39
N ASP A 271 14.78 7.67 -9.78
CA ASP A 271 14.75 7.88 -8.34
C ASP A 271 13.57 7.09 -7.73
N VAL A 272 13.89 6.00 -7.04
CA VAL A 272 12.91 5.04 -6.52
C VAL A 272 13.16 4.73 -5.04
N ILE A 273 12.10 4.64 -4.24
CA ILE A 273 12.14 4.14 -2.85
C ILE A 273 10.98 3.18 -2.68
N PHE A 274 11.24 1.98 -2.17
CA PHE A 274 10.21 0.95 -2.00
C PHE A 274 9.37 0.66 -3.26
N THR A 275 9.91 0.98 -4.45
CA THR A 275 9.27 0.64 -5.72
C THR A 275 9.50 -0.83 -6.02
N PHE A 276 8.43 -1.62 -6.06
CA PHE A 276 8.50 -3.07 -5.99
C PHE A 276 9.29 -3.69 -7.17
N SER A 277 8.99 -3.25 -8.38
CA SER A 277 9.68 -3.69 -9.62
C SER A 277 11.18 -3.34 -9.67
N GLN A 278 11.66 -2.47 -8.77
CA GLN A 278 13.05 -2.03 -8.70
C GLN A 278 13.78 -2.52 -7.44
N LEU A 279 13.14 -3.30 -6.55
CA LEU A 279 13.73 -3.79 -5.29
C LEU A 279 15.01 -4.62 -5.47
N LYS A 280 15.23 -5.18 -6.66
CA LYS A 280 16.48 -5.89 -6.99
C LYS A 280 17.66 -4.97 -7.24
N ASN A 281 17.42 -3.75 -7.68
CA ASN A 281 18.45 -2.75 -8.00
C ASN A 281 18.85 -1.98 -6.73
N ILE A 282 19.65 -2.62 -5.87
CA ILE A 282 20.08 -2.06 -4.57
C ILE A 282 20.72 -0.67 -4.72
N GLY A 283 21.47 -0.42 -5.80
CA GLY A 283 22.07 0.90 -6.06
C GLY A 283 21.04 2.02 -6.22
N ARG A 284 19.82 1.70 -6.67
CA ARG A 284 18.70 2.66 -6.79
C ARG A 284 17.95 2.83 -5.47
N PHE A 285 17.98 1.84 -4.58
CA PHE A 285 17.35 1.89 -3.25
C PHE A 285 18.06 2.88 -2.30
N TYR A 286 19.37 3.05 -2.44
CA TYR A 286 20.14 4.05 -1.70
C TYR A 286 20.08 5.41 -2.39
N ASN A 287 19.09 6.23 -2.03
CA ASN A 287 18.98 7.59 -2.54
C ASN A 287 19.08 8.67 -1.45
N LYS A 288 19.10 9.93 -1.89
CA LYS A 288 19.23 11.10 -0.99
C LYS A 288 17.97 11.38 -0.17
N ALA A 289 16.84 10.72 -0.41
CA ALA A 289 15.60 10.95 0.35
C ALA A 289 15.64 10.24 1.71
N TRP A 290 16.35 9.10 1.84
CA TRP A 290 16.61 8.44 3.12
C TRP A 290 17.28 9.33 4.17
N LYS A 291 18.05 10.34 3.74
CA LYS A 291 18.67 11.33 4.64
C LYS A 291 17.63 12.08 5.47
N TYR A 292 16.44 12.32 4.93
CA TYR A 292 15.37 13.00 5.66
C TYR A 292 14.68 12.09 6.66
N VAL A 293 14.48 10.81 6.31
CA VAL A 293 13.92 9.79 7.21
C VAL A 293 14.76 9.70 8.49
N PHE A 294 16.09 9.61 8.34
CA PHE A 294 17.04 9.50 9.45
C PHE A 294 17.62 10.85 9.92
N SER A 295 17.04 11.98 9.51
CA SER A 295 17.53 13.31 9.90
C SER A 295 17.37 13.59 11.41
N ASN A 296 16.40 12.96 12.05
CA ASN A 296 16.14 13.08 13.48
C ASN A 296 16.34 11.70 14.17
N PRO A 297 17.12 11.63 15.27
CA PRO A 297 17.42 10.39 15.98
C PRO A 297 16.18 9.65 16.48
N THR A 298 15.10 10.35 16.80
CA THR A 298 13.90 9.74 17.40
C THR A 298 12.87 9.30 16.36
N ASN A 299 13.04 9.63 15.08
CA ASN A 299 12.05 9.35 14.05
C ASN A 299 11.75 7.84 13.96
N PHE A 300 12.79 7.02 13.88
CA PHE A 300 12.61 5.59 13.71
C PHE A 300 12.00 4.94 14.94
N SER A 301 12.49 5.24 16.15
CA SER A 301 11.92 4.72 17.39
C SER A 301 10.44 5.13 17.56
N ARG A 302 10.06 6.35 17.13
CA ARG A 302 8.66 6.80 17.09
C ARG A 302 7.84 5.96 16.10
N ILE A 303 8.37 5.69 14.90
CA ILE A 303 7.68 4.84 13.92
C ILE A 303 7.45 3.45 14.50
N VAL A 304 8.46 2.83 15.13
CA VAL A 304 8.30 1.52 15.78
C VAL A 304 7.24 1.57 16.87
N THR A 305 7.23 2.61 17.70
CA THR A 305 6.17 2.83 18.71
C THR A 305 4.78 2.86 18.07
N LEU A 306 4.62 3.63 16.99
CA LEU A 306 3.34 3.75 16.30
C LEU A 306 2.92 2.44 15.62
N VAL A 307 3.86 1.65 15.11
CA VAL A 307 3.60 0.31 14.59
C VAL A 307 3.07 -0.61 15.69
N LEU A 308 3.71 -0.60 16.87
CA LEU A 308 3.24 -1.38 18.02
C LEU A 308 1.85 -0.92 18.47
N TRP A 309 1.60 0.39 18.48
CA TRP A 309 0.30 0.95 18.82
C TRP A 309 -0.80 0.54 17.83
N ASP A 310 -0.53 0.60 16.52
CA ASP A 310 -1.49 0.20 15.49
C ASP A 310 -1.79 -1.31 15.54
N ALA A 311 -0.78 -2.14 15.83
CA ALA A 311 -0.99 -3.56 16.08
C ALA A 311 -1.91 -3.81 17.29
N LEU A 312 -1.75 -3.05 18.38
CA LEU A 312 -2.64 -3.10 19.54
C LEU A 312 -4.08 -2.67 19.19
N LEU A 313 -4.25 -1.66 18.34
CA LEU A 313 -5.56 -1.24 17.85
C LEU A 313 -6.24 -2.37 17.05
N ASP A 314 -5.51 -3.09 16.20
CA ASP A 314 -6.07 -4.22 15.45
C ASP A 314 -6.51 -5.36 16.38
N TYR A 315 -5.71 -5.72 17.40
CA TYR A 315 -6.14 -6.71 18.41
C TYR A 315 -7.42 -6.29 19.12
N ASN A 316 -7.54 -5.01 19.48
CA ASN A 316 -8.75 -4.48 20.09
C ASN A 316 -9.94 -4.51 19.11
N SER A 317 -9.72 -4.16 17.84
CA SER A 317 -10.72 -4.26 16.77
C SER A 317 -11.21 -5.70 16.61
N GLN A 318 -10.30 -6.69 16.54
CA GLN A 318 -10.67 -8.11 16.47
C GLN A 318 -11.59 -8.51 17.63
N MET A 319 -11.26 -8.07 18.84
CA MET A 319 -12.08 -8.33 20.02
C MET A 319 -13.45 -7.64 19.94
N ILE A 320 -13.51 -6.39 19.48
CA ILE A 320 -14.77 -5.65 19.27
C ILE A 320 -15.64 -6.35 18.23
N HIS A 321 -15.08 -6.79 17.10
CA HIS A 321 -15.82 -7.50 16.06
C HIS A 321 -16.42 -8.80 16.59
N GLN A 322 -15.71 -9.51 17.47
CA GLN A 322 -16.20 -10.70 18.15
C GLN A 322 -17.34 -10.38 19.13
N ILE A 323 -17.14 -9.40 20.02
CA ILE A 323 -18.13 -9.01 21.04
C ILE A 323 -19.41 -8.47 20.41
N ARG A 324 -19.29 -7.60 19.39
CA ARG A 324 -20.42 -6.97 18.71
C ARG A 324 -21.01 -7.81 17.57
N ASN A 325 -20.41 -8.97 17.29
CA ASN A 325 -20.77 -9.83 16.16
C ASN A 325 -20.88 -9.08 14.82
N ILE A 326 -19.86 -8.28 14.50
CA ILE A 326 -19.76 -7.59 13.21
C ILE A 326 -19.49 -8.65 12.13
N GLN A 327 -20.29 -8.63 11.06
CA GLN A 327 -20.22 -9.55 9.93
C GLN A 327 -20.31 -8.77 8.60
N PRO A 328 -19.69 -9.25 7.51
CA PRO A 328 -18.82 -10.43 7.43
C PRO A 328 -17.49 -10.24 8.20
N ARG A 329 -16.85 -11.34 8.59
CA ARG A 329 -15.61 -11.30 9.39
C ARG A 329 -14.67 -12.45 9.04
N ILE A 330 -13.41 -12.14 8.79
CA ILE A 330 -12.35 -13.11 8.56
C ILE A 330 -11.41 -13.23 9.77
N PHE A 331 -10.62 -14.31 9.79
CA PHE A 331 -9.60 -14.52 10.81
C PHE A 331 -8.32 -13.74 10.45
N ARG A 332 -7.95 -12.77 11.29
CA ARG A 332 -6.72 -11.97 11.13
C ARG A 332 -5.50 -12.62 11.81
N GLY A 333 -5.69 -13.36 12.91
CA GLY A 333 -4.59 -14.04 13.60
C GLY A 333 -3.61 -13.10 14.31
N LEU A 334 -2.47 -13.64 14.75
CA LEU A 334 -1.51 -12.94 15.62
C LEU A 334 -0.47 -12.09 14.88
N PHE A 335 -0.16 -12.43 13.62
CA PHE A 335 0.91 -11.75 12.89
C PHE A 335 0.39 -10.65 11.96
N PHE A 336 -0.84 -10.77 11.46
CA PHE A 336 -1.48 -9.77 10.63
C PHE A 336 -1.45 -8.34 11.22
N PRO A 337 -1.72 -8.11 12.53
CA PRO A 337 -1.62 -6.77 13.11
C PRO A 337 -0.31 -6.04 12.81
N PHE A 338 0.81 -6.75 12.73
CA PHE A 338 2.12 -6.17 12.41
C PHE A 338 2.33 -5.93 10.91
N ILE A 339 1.73 -6.77 10.04
CA ILE A 339 1.73 -6.56 8.59
C ILE A 339 0.91 -5.30 8.26
N ARG A 340 -0.33 -5.24 8.79
CA ARG A 340 -1.20 -4.05 8.74
C ARG A 340 -0.47 -2.80 9.22
N ALA A 341 0.13 -2.85 10.41
CA ALA A 341 0.85 -1.69 10.96
C ALA A 341 2.08 -1.31 10.12
N GLY A 342 2.73 -2.28 9.50
CA GLY A 342 3.78 -2.06 8.52
C GLY A 342 3.30 -1.23 7.33
N ALA A 343 2.21 -1.63 6.68
CA ALA A 343 1.64 -0.91 5.55
C ALA A 343 1.06 0.45 5.97
N ASN A 344 0.22 0.47 7.01
CA ASN A 344 -0.53 1.64 7.45
C ASN A 344 0.32 2.70 8.17
N VAL A 345 1.33 2.30 8.95
CA VAL A 345 2.15 3.22 9.74
C VAL A 345 3.55 3.35 9.18
N PHE A 346 4.30 2.25 9.08
CA PHE A 346 5.72 2.33 8.76
C PHE A 346 5.96 2.91 7.36
N LEU A 347 5.32 2.34 6.33
CA LEU A 347 5.47 2.83 4.96
C LEU A 347 4.93 4.24 4.83
N ARG A 348 3.73 4.54 5.39
CA ARG A 348 3.16 5.88 5.37
C ARG A 348 4.13 6.93 5.94
N GLU A 349 4.71 6.69 7.10
CA GLU A 349 5.63 7.61 7.77
C GLU A 349 6.90 7.84 6.96
N ILE A 350 7.55 6.78 6.48
CA ILE A 350 8.78 6.91 5.67
C ILE A 350 8.50 7.61 4.35
N THR A 351 7.42 7.21 3.69
CA THR A 351 7.00 7.74 2.40
C THR A 351 6.70 9.23 2.48
N THR A 352 5.93 9.67 3.49
CA THR A 352 5.66 11.09 3.70
C THR A 352 6.95 11.87 3.99
N LEU A 353 7.85 11.34 4.83
CA LEU A 353 9.13 11.99 5.12
C LEU A 353 10.04 12.12 3.88
N ALA A 354 10.08 11.09 3.04
CA ALA A 354 10.79 11.12 1.77
C ALA A 354 10.20 12.18 0.83
N LEU A 355 8.87 12.19 0.67
CA LEU A 355 8.16 13.16 -0.16
C LEU A 355 8.35 14.61 0.31
N ILE A 356 8.27 14.87 1.61
CA ILE A 356 8.62 16.18 2.20
C ILE A 356 10.06 16.55 1.82
N GLY A 357 11.00 15.60 1.91
CA GLY A 357 12.37 15.81 1.50
C GLY A 357 12.53 16.22 0.03
N ASP A 358 11.75 15.61 -0.86
CA ASP A 358 11.75 15.89 -2.29
C ASP A 358 11.14 17.27 -2.60
N ILE A 359 10.05 17.62 -1.91
CA ILE A 359 9.41 18.95 -1.95
C ILE A 359 10.40 20.05 -1.56
N LEU A 360 11.02 19.92 -0.38
CA LEU A 360 11.86 20.97 0.17
C LEU A 360 13.13 21.20 -0.65
N LYS A 361 13.66 20.15 -1.30
CA LYS A 361 14.79 20.28 -2.24
C LYS A 361 14.39 20.94 -3.56
N GLY A 362 13.14 20.81 -3.99
CA GLY A 362 12.66 21.40 -5.24
C GLY A 362 13.24 20.77 -6.52
N GLN A 363 13.90 19.61 -6.44
CA GLN A 363 14.62 19.02 -7.57
C GLN A 363 13.78 18.08 -8.43
N VAL A 364 12.80 17.39 -7.84
CA VAL A 364 11.94 16.42 -8.55
C VAL A 364 10.80 17.15 -9.25
N ASP A 365 10.55 16.81 -10.51
CA ASP A 365 9.52 17.45 -11.33
C ASP A 365 8.14 16.83 -11.10
N VAL A 366 8.07 15.50 -11.05
CA VAL A 366 6.85 14.75 -10.79
C VAL A 366 7.11 13.68 -9.73
N ASN A 367 6.40 13.73 -8.61
CA ASN A 367 6.40 12.67 -7.61
C ASN A 367 5.13 11.83 -7.75
N TYR A 368 5.25 10.51 -7.63
CA TYR A 368 4.11 9.62 -7.45
C TYR A 368 4.33 8.72 -6.27
N VAL A 369 3.33 8.68 -5.40
CA VAL A 369 3.44 8.07 -4.08
C VAL A 369 2.18 7.28 -3.77
N THR A 370 2.32 6.00 -3.42
CA THR A 370 1.21 5.15 -2.97
C THR A 370 1.18 4.97 -1.45
N TYR A 371 0.00 5.17 -0.87
CA TYR A 371 -0.31 4.88 0.53
C TYR A 371 -1.20 3.64 0.64
N LEU A 372 -0.58 2.50 1.00
CA LEU A 372 -1.19 1.16 1.03
C LEU A 372 -2.11 0.88 2.23
N GLY A 373 -2.14 1.79 3.21
CA GLY A 373 -2.71 1.49 4.53
C GLY A 373 -4.23 1.25 4.54
N TYR A 374 -4.98 2.00 3.73
CA TYR A 374 -6.43 1.86 3.66
C TYR A 374 -6.81 0.51 3.05
N ASP A 375 -6.23 0.17 1.90
CA ASP A 375 -6.50 -1.07 1.16
C ASP A 375 -6.33 -2.31 2.06
N GLU A 376 -5.16 -2.46 2.69
CA GLU A 376 -4.85 -3.60 3.57
C GLU A 376 -5.83 -3.73 4.75
N ILE A 377 -6.26 -2.61 5.33
CA ILE A 377 -7.21 -2.59 6.44
C ILE A 377 -8.62 -2.94 5.97
N ALA A 378 -9.05 -2.35 4.85
CA ALA A 378 -10.38 -2.53 4.28
C ALA A 378 -10.61 -3.99 3.84
N HIS A 379 -9.58 -4.66 3.32
CA HIS A 379 -9.63 -6.09 3.00
C HIS A 379 -9.98 -6.98 4.19
N HIS A 380 -9.52 -6.63 5.38
CA HIS A 380 -9.62 -7.49 6.56
C HIS A 380 -10.72 -7.08 7.53
N SER A 381 -11.04 -5.79 7.61
CA SER A 381 -12.00 -5.25 8.56
C SER A 381 -13.30 -4.81 7.89
N GLY A 382 -13.25 -4.46 6.59
CA GLY A 382 -14.37 -3.96 5.81
C GLY A 382 -14.17 -2.50 5.38
N ILE A 383 -14.71 -2.14 4.20
CA ILE A 383 -14.49 -0.84 3.54
C ILE A 383 -15.09 0.37 4.28
N ARG A 384 -16.02 0.15 5.21
CA ARG A 384 -16.67 1.18 6.04
C ARG A 384 -16.47 0.94 7.53
N ASP A 385 -15.52 0.08 7.90
CA ASP A 385 -15.21 -0.19 9.30
C ASP A 385 -14.56 1.04 9.99
N ASP A 386 -14.72 1.15 11.30
CA ASP A 386 -14.08 2.20 12.09
C ASP A 386 -12.56 2.21 11.92
N ASP A 387 -11.94 1.03 11.73
CA ASP A 387 -10.52 0.89 11.42
C ASP A 387 -10.13 1.54 10.09
N ALA A 388 -10.97 1.37 9.05
CA ALA A 388 -10.72 1.92 7.72
C ALA A 388 -10.83 3.45 7.74
N PHE A 389 -11.85 4.01 8.40
CA PHE A 389 -11.98 5.46 8.57
C PHE A 389 -10.88 6.04 9.47
N TYR A 390 -10.42 5.31 10.48
CA TYR A 390 -9.27 5.72 11.30
C TYR A 390 -7.97 5.80 10.45
N ALA A 391 -7.77 4.85 9.53
CA ALA A 391 -6.66 4.91 8.58
C ALA A 391 -6.71 6.18 7.72
N LEU A 392 -7.88 6.53 7.16
CA LEU A 392 -8.07 7.77 6.40
C LEU A 392 -7.82 9.03 7.24
N ARG A 393 -8.30 9.05 8.50
CA ARG A 393 -8.08 10.16 9.43
C ARG A 393 -6.63 10.37 9.76
N THR A 394 -5.88 9.28 9.91
CA THR A 394 -4.44 9.38 10.14
C THR A 394 -3.71 9.79 8.87
N LEU A 395 -4.12 9.30 7.69
CA LEU A 395 -3.56 9.69 6.40
C LEU A 395 -3.79 11.17 6.06
N ASP A 396 -4.95 11.74 6.36
CA ASP A 396 -5.25 13.16 6.11
C ASP A 396 -4.28 14.09 6.87
N LYS A 397 -3.82 13.68 8.07
CA LYS A 397 -2.76 14.41 8.80
C LYS A 397 -1.44 14.44 8.02
N HIS A 398 -1.13 13.39 7.26
CA HIS A 398 0.05 13.34 6.41
C HIS A 398 -0.14 14.24 5.17
N PHE A 399 -1.33 14.29 4.57
CA PHE A 399 -1.62 15.26 3.51
C PHE A 399 -1.48 16.70 4.00
N ASN A 400 -1.91 17.01 5.23
CA ASN A 400 -1.66 18.33 5.81
C ASN A 400 -0.16 18.65 5.93
N ARG A 401 0.66 17.69 6.36
CA ARG A 401 2.13 17.88 6.44
C ARG A 401 2.75 18.09 5.06
N VAL A 402 2.29 17.37 4.04
CA VAL A 402 2.72 17.55 2.65
C VAL A 402 2.35 18.95 2.13
N GLU A 403 1.12 19.39 2.37
CA GLU A 403 0.66 20.75 2.02
C GLU A 403 1.50 21.83 2.71
N MET A 404 1.77 21.66 4.01
CA MET A 404 2.61 22.59 4.77
C MET A 404 4.04 22.63 4.24
N ALA A 405 4.60 21.49 3.84
CA ALA A 405 5.92 21.44 3.20
C ALA A 405 5.90 22.16 1.84
N ALA A 406 4.87 21.93 1.02
CA ALA A 406 4.70 22.58 -0.28
C ALA A 406 4.57 24.10 -0.12
N ALA A 407 3.82 24.58 0.87
CA ALA A 407 3.67 26.00 1.16
C ALA A 407 4.95 26.67 1.70
N LEU A 408 5.88 25.90 2.27
CA LEU A 408 7.17 26.38 2.77
C LEU A 408 8.28 26.32 1.73
N ALA A 409 8.18 25.42 0.75
CA ALA A 409 9.22 25.23 -0.26
C ALA A 409 9.45 26.49 -1.09
N HIS A 410 10.67 26.67 -1.59
CA HIS A 410 10.97 27.78 -2.50
C HIS A 410 10.47 27.52 -3.95
N ARG A 411 9.96 26.32 -4.23
CA ARG A 411 9.37 25.90 -5.52
C ARG A 411 7.89 25.61 -5.31
N ASP A 412 7.06 26.04 -6.25
CA ASP A 412 5.62 25.76 -6.23
C ASP A 412 5.32 24.32 -6.64
N PHE A 413 4.29 23.72 -6.01
CA PHE A 413 3.83 22.37 -6.30
C PHE A 413 2.32 22.31 -6.49
N LYS A 414 1.86 21.52 -7.47
CA LYS A 414 0.48 21.06 -7.59
C LYS A 414 0.32 19.74 -6.85
N LEU A 415 -0.67 19.67 -5.97
CA LEU A 415 -1.00 18.48 -5.20
C LEU A 415 -2.20 17.79 -5.85
N VAL A 416 -2.09 16.48 -6.06
CA VAL A 416 -3.16 15.64 -6.61
C VAL A 416 -3.28 14.45 -5.69
N VAL A 417 -4.49 14.19 -5.19
CA VAL A 417 -4.79 12.96 -4.44
C VAL A 417 -5.70 12.12 -5.31
N HIS A 418 -5.40 10.85 -5.50
CA HIS A 418 -6.26 9.98 -6.31
C HIS A 418 -6.28 8.56 -5.74
N SER A 419 -7.08 7.71 -6.35
CA SER A 419 -7.04 6.27 -6.11
C SER A 419 -6.94 5.53 -7.43
N ASP A 420 -6.34 4.35 -7.39
CA ASP A 420 -6.14 3.42 -8.50
C ASP A 420 -7.35 2.52 -8.71
N HIS A 421 -8.00 2.09 -7.64
CA HIS A 421 -9.28 1.38 -7.64
C HIS A 421 -10.02 1.58 -6.31
N GLY A 422 -11.27 1.13 -6.23
CA GLY A 422 -11.99 1.03 -4.96
C GLY A 422 -11.88 -0.37 -4.34
N GLN A 423 -12.75 -0.64 -3.37
CA GLN A 423 -13.09 -1.98 -2.91
C GLN A 423 -14.61 -2.14 -2.78
N THR A 424 -15.11 -3.36 -2.93
CA THR A 424 -16.50 -3.73 -2.65
C THR A 424 -16.53 -4.73 -1.49
N ASN A 425 -17.47 -4.54 -0.55
CA ASN A 425 -17.61 -5.37 0.63
C ASN A 425 -18.40 -6.66 0.35
N GLY A 426 -18.33 -7.64 1.24
CA GLY A 426 -19.27 -8.76 1.24
C GLY A 426 -18.74 -10.01 1.95
N ALA A 427 -19.64 -10.91 2.31
CA ALA A 427 -19.23 -12.24 2.77
C ALA A 427 -18.50 -12.98 1.64
N THR A 428 -17.41 -13.66 1.98
CA THR A 428 -16.59 -14.39 1.01
C THR A 428 -17.41 -15.52 0.37
N PHE A 429 -16.99 -15.98 -0.81
CA PHE A 429 -17.64 -17.09 -1.50
C PHE A 429 -17.71 -18.33 -0.59
N LYS A 430 -16.63 -18.62 0.14
CA LYS A 430 -16.57 -19.73 1.10
C LYS A 430 -17.50 -19.52 2.29
N GLN A 431 -17.62 -18.30 2.82
CA GLN A 431 -18.55 -17.99 3.91
C GLN A 431 -20.01 -18.15 3.50
N ARG A 432 -20.35 -17.79 2.25
CA ARG A 432 -21.71 -17.89 1.72
C ARG A 432 -22.11 -19.33 1.38
N TYR A 433 -21.22 -20.07 0.72
CA TYR A 433 -21.56 -21.35 0.07
C TYR A 433 -20.87 -22.57 0.70
N GLY A 434 -20.05 -22.37 1.73
CA GLY A 434 -19.35 -23.44 2.46
C GLY A 434 -18.16 -24.07 1.73
N ASN A 435 -17.93 -23.73 0.46
CA ASN A 435 -16.89 -24.27 -0.40
C ASN A 435 -16.13 -23.13 -1.09
N SER A 436 -14.84 -23.31 -1.38
CA SER A 436 -14.04 -22.36 -2.15
C SER A 436 -14.27 -22.50 -3.66
N LEU A 437 -13.74 -21.55 -4.46
CA LEU A 437 -13.74 -21.70 -5.93
C LEU A 437 -12.93 -22.94 -6.36
N GLU A 438 -11.85 -23.27 -5.64
CA GLU A 438 -11.09 -24.50 -5.85
C GLU A 438 -11.99 -25.73 -5.69
N ASP A 439 -12.73 -25.80 -4.58
CA ASP A 439 -13.63 -26.92 -4.29
C ASP A 439 -14.72 -27.05 -5.36
N LEU A 440 -15.28 -25.92 -5.81
CA LEU A 440 -16.26 -25.90 -6.90
C LEU A 440 -15.67 -26.48 -8.20
N VAL A 441 -14.51 -25.97 -8.64
CA VAL A 441 -13.85 -26.47 -9.86
C VAL A 441 -13.45 -27.94 -9.72
N ARG A 442 -12.98 -28.35 -8.54
CA ARG A 442 -12.62 -29.75 -8.23
C ARG A 442 -13.80 -30.70 -8.37
N ASN A 443 -14.98 -30.29 -7.92
CA ASN A 443 -16.19 -31.08 -8.02
C ASN A 443 -16.68 -31.21 -9.47
N LEU A 444 -16.42 -30.21 -10.31
CA LEU A 444 -16.78 -30.20 -11.74
C LEU A 444 -15.77 -30.95 -12.62
N LEU A 445 -14.57 -31.25 -12.11
CA LEU A 445 -13.49 -31.92 -12.83
C LEU A 445 -12.98 -33.15 -12.05
N PRO A 446 -13.80 -34.20 -11.85
CA PRO A 446 -13.41 -35.37 -11.10
C PRO A 446 -12.20 -36.06 -11.76
N GLY A 447 -11.11 -36.22 -10.99
CA GLY A 447 -9.86 -36.84 -11.45
C GLY A 447 -8.80 -35.85 -11.95
N ALA A 448 -9.11 -34.55 -12.03
CA ALA A 448 -8.10 -33.52 -12.30
C ALA A 448 -7.19 -33.29 -11.08
N GLN A 449 -5.91 -33.07 -11.35
CA GLN A 449 -4.94 -32.61 -10.37
C GLN A 449 -4.91 -31.08 -10.40
N ILE A 450 -5.55 -30.48 -9.39
CA ILE A 450 -5.71 -29.03 -9.29
C ILE A 450 -4.62 -28.43 -8.40
N PHE A 451 -3.88 -27.48 -8.96
CA PHE A 451 -3.16 -26.48 -8.19
C PHE A 451 -4.08 -25.26 -8.00
N ALA A 452 -4.16 -24.74 -6.78
CA ALA A 452 -4.95 -23.55 -6.52
C ALA A 452 -4.20 -22.56 -5.63
N ASP A 453 -4.36 -21.28 -5.94
CA ASP A 453 -3.87 -20.19 -5.11
C ASP A 453 -5.01 -19.21 -4.81
N MET A 454 -5.51 -19.33 -3.57
CA MET A 454 -6.57 -18.51 -2.97
C MET A 454 -6.00 -17.59 -1.88
N SER A 455 -4.67 -17.42 -1.84
CA SER A 455 -4.02 -16.51 -0.88
C SER A 455 -4.51 -15.07 -1.10
N PRO A 456 -4.61 -14.23 -0.06
CA PRO A 456 -4.98 -12.83 -0.23
C PRO A 456 -4.03 -12.08 -1.17
N SER A 457 -4.57 -11.29 -2.10
CA SER A 457 -3.75 -10.50 -3.04
C SER A 457 -3.00 -9.32 -2.41
N THR A 458 -3.19 -9.00 -1.12
CA THR A 458 -2.63 -7.77 -0.51
C THR A 458 -1.46 -7.99 0.43
N GLY A 459 -1.45 -9.11 1.16
CA GLY A 459 -0.45 -9.40 2.20
C GLY A 459 0.95 -9.71 1.68
N ASP A 460 1.06 -10.25 0.46
CA ASP A 460 2.34 -10.70 -0.13
C ASP A 460 3.25 -9.52 -0.54
N HIS A 461 2.67 -8.35 -0.78
CA HIS A 461 3.38 -7.12 -1.15
C HIS A 461 4.37 -6.67 -0.09
N PHE A 462 3.98 -6.76 1.17
CA PHE A 462 4.68 -6.13 2.26
C PHE A 462 5.72 -7.06 2.87
N GLN A 463 5.37 -8.32 3.09
CA GLN A 463 6.28 -9.27 3.71
C GLN A 463 7.56 -9.42 2.88
N ASP A 464 7.44 -9.55 1.55
CA ASP A 464 8.59 -9.70 0.65
C ASP A 464 9.44 -8.44 0.54
N ALA A 465 8.84 -7.24 0.59
CA ALA A 465 9.60 -5.99 0.57
C ALA A 465 10.49 -5.81 1.81
N PHE A 466 10.07 -6.34 2.97
CA PHE A 466 10.81 -6.26 4.24
C PHE A 466 11.76 -7.44 4.47
N THR A 467 11.44 -8.63 3.95
CA THR A 467 12.30 -9.81 4.06
C THR A 467 13.39 -9.83 2.98
N ALA A 468 13.19 -9.23 1.81
CA ALA A 468 14.18 -9.24 0.71
C ALA A 468 15.59 -8.76 1.08
N PRO A 469 15.79 -7.73 1.93
CA PRO A 469 17.11 -7.36 2.46
C PRO A 469 17.69 -8.41 3.41
N VAL A 470 16.85 -9.03 4.24
CA VAL A 470 17.23 -10.03 5.26
C VAL A 470 17.58 -11.38 4.63
N ASP A 471 16.79 -11.85 3.66
CA ASP A 471 17.01 -13.12 2.96
C ASP A 471 18.30 -13.11 2.12
N ARG A 472 18.71 -11.93 1.61
CA ARG A 472 20.02 -11.77 0.99
C ARG A 472 21.18 -11.80 1.99
N PHE A 473 20.99 -11.36 3.23
CA PHE A 473 21.98 -11.51 4.31
C PHE A 473 22.12 -12.98 4.75
N ASN A 474 21.00 -13.71 4.78
CA ASN A 474 20.99 -15.15 5.03
C ASN A 474 21.65 -15.95 3.90
N GLY A 475 21.69 -15.42 2.67
CA GLY A 475 22.49 -15.96 1.57
C GLY A 475 23.99 -16.00 1.84
N PHE A 476 24.51 -15.12 2.71
CA PHE A 476 25.89 -15.11 3.19
C PHE A 476 26.13 -16.06 4.38
N PHE A 477 25.10 -16.34 5.19
CA PHE A 477 25.17 -17.24 6.36
C PHE A 477 24.28 -18.48 6.14
N LYS A 478 24.66 -19.31 5.17
CA LYS A 478 23.87 -20.45 4.69
C LYS A 478 23.67 -21.61 5.69
N GLU A 479 24.28 -21.57 6.88
CA GLU A 479 24.32 -22.72 7.80
C GLU A 479 23.37 -22.67 9.00
N LYS A 480 22.70 -21.56 9.32
CA LYS A 480 21.93 -21.44 10.59
C LYS A 480 20.41 -21.22 10.50
N THR A 481 19.80 -21.27 9.31
CA THR A 481 18.37 -20.93 9.11
C THR A 481 17.46 -22.13 8.84
N LYS A 482 17.76 -23.32 9.39
CA LYS A 482 16.86 -24.48 9.32
C LYS A 482 15.66 -24.37 10.29
N ASP A 483 15.84 -23.78 11.47
CA ASP A 483 14.78 -23.71 12.49
C ASP A 483 13.70 -22.66 12.21
N VAL A 484 14.06 -21.53 11.61
CA VAL A 484 13.10 -20.46 11.27
C VAL A 484 12.12 -20.92 10.18
N ASN A 485 12.62 -21.66 9.18
CA ASN A 485 11.79 -22.19 8.09
C ASN A 485 10.78 -23.25 8.57
N ASN A 486 11.09 -24.00 9.63
CA ASN A 486 10.16 -24.93 10.26
C ASN A 486 9.10 -24.23 11.12
N TYR A 487 9.41 -23.04 11.66
CA TYR A 487 8.47 -22.21 12.41
C TYR A 487 7.44 -21.52 11.49
N ILE A 488 7.88 -21.03 10.32
CA ILE A 488 7.00 -20.43 9.29
C ILE A 488 6.00 -21.46 8.75
N LYS A 489 6.43 -22.71 8.52
CA LYS A 489 5.56 -23.83 8.10
C LYS A 489 4.49 -24.21 9.12
N ARG A 490 4.69 -23.93 10.42
CA ARG A 490 3.75 -24.30 11.49
C ARG A 490 2.60 -23.30 11.69
N TYR A 491 2.72 -22.09 11.16
CA TYR A 491 1.78 -20.99 11.43
C TYR A 491 1.04 -20.45 10.19
N ASN A 492 0.99 -21.18 9.07
CA ASN A 492 0.29 -20.76 7.85
C ASN A 492 0.59 -19.31 7.41
N ILE A 493 1.80 -18.83 7.69
CA ILE A 493 2.31 -17.63 7.03
C ILE A 493 2.67 -18.11 5.63
N SER A 494 1.71 -18.00 4.72
CA SER A 494 1.86 -18.37 3.32
C SER A 494 3.06 -17.61 2.76
N LYS A 495 4.17 -18.31 2.57
CA LYS A 495 5.12 -17.86 1.54
C LYS A 495 4.37 -17.99 0.22
N PRO A 496 4.36 -16.98 -0.67
CA PRO A 496 3.96 -17.22 -2.03
C PRO A 496 4.80 -18.39 -2.53
N PRO A 497 4.20 -19.41 -3.15
CA PRO A 497 4.98 -20.49 -3.70
C PRO A 497 5.88 -19.90 -4.79
N ASP A 498 7.18 -19.78 -4.49
CA ASP A 498 8.25 -19.68 -5.51
C ASP A 498 8.37 -21.01 -6.31
N LYS A 499 7.32 -21.84 -6.25
CA LYS A 499 7.17 -23.09 -6.96
C LYS A 499 6.21 -22.84 -8.10
N THR A 500 6.75 -22.84 -9.32
CA THR A 500 6.00 -23.34 -10.48
C THR A 500 5.24 -24.60 -10.08
N PRO A 501 3.96 -24.78 -10.48
CA PRO A 501 3.24 -26.02 -10.25
C PRO A 501 4.15 -27.20 -10.62
N GLU A 502 4.26 -28.21 -9.76
CA GLU A 502 4.93 -29.46 -10.15
C GLU A 502 4.22 -30.00 -11.41
N LYS A 503 4.94 -30.64 -12.33
CA LYS A 503 4.45 -31.06 -13.66
C LYS A 503 3.22 -32.00 -13.65
N ASP A 504 2.76 -32.38 -12.47
CA ASP A 504 1.65 -33.30 -12.28
C ASP A 504 0.28 -32.59 -12.25
N PHE A 505 0.22 -31.25 -12.11
CA PHE A 505 -1.04 -30.48 -12.12
C PHE A 505 -1.53 -30.14 -13.53
N ASN A 506 -2.77 -30.54 -13.85
CA ASN A 506 -3.40 -30.28 -15.13
C ASN A 506 -4.45 -29.16 -15.13
N VAL A 507 -4.76 -28.60 -13.96
CA VAL A 507 -5.62 -27.43 -13.83
C VAL A 507 -5.05 -26.49 -12.79
N THR A 508 -5.03 -25.19 -13.09
CA THR A 508 -4.68 -24.13 -12.15
C THR A 508 -5.86 -23.20 -11.92
N VAL A 509 -6.25 -23.03 -10.66
CA VAL A 509 -7.33 -22.11 -10.25
C VAL A 509 -6.75 -21.00 -9.39
N LEU A 510 -6.89 -19.76 -9.82
CA LEU A 510 -6.38 -18.59 -9.11
C LEU A 510 -7.54 -17.67 -8.73
N ALA A 511 -7.45 -17.06 -7.56
CA ALA A 511 -8.34 -15.97 -7.17
C ALA A 511 -7.64 -14.61 -7.21
N SER A 512 -8.45 -13.56 -7.28
CA SER A 512 -8.06 -12.15 -7.32
C SER A 512 -9.26 -11.31 -6.87
N GLY A 513 -9.44 -11.21 -5.56
CA GLY A 513 -10.68 -10.74 -4.93
C GLY A 513 -11.88 -11.54 -5.42
N ASN A 514 -12.82 -10.87 -6.10
CA ASN A 514 -14.03 -11.49 -6.64
C ASN A 514 -13.91 -11.96 -8.11
N LEU A 515 -12.68 -11.96 -8.63
CA LEU A 515 -12.31 -12.51 -9.93
C LEU A 515 -11.59 -13.85 -9.77
N GLY A 516 -12.04 -14.86 -10.49
CA GLY A 516 -11.47 -16.20 -10.55
C GLY A 516 -10.90 -16.49 -11.93
N LEU A 517 -9.79 -17.23 -11.99
CA LEU A 517 -9.12 -17.61 -13.22
C LEU A 517 -8.93 -19.13 -13.24
N VAL A 518 -9.48 -19.80 -14.24
CA VAL A 518 -9.32 -21.26 -14.43
C VAL A 518 -8.49 -21.51 -15.68
N TYR A 519 -7.30 -22.08 -15.49
CA TYR A 519 -6.39 -22.49 -16.54
C TYR A 519 -6.36 -24.02 -16.65
N LEU A 520 -6.60 -24.55 -17.83
CA LEU A 520 -6.44 -25.96 -18.21
C LEU A 520 -5.01 -26.14 -18.71
N THR A 521 -4.09 -26.51 -17.81
CA THR A 521 -2.63 -26.42 -17.99
C THR A 521 -2.02 -27.58 -18.78
N ASP A 522 -2.81 -28.60 -19.13
CA ASP A 522 -2.41 -29.65 -20.10
C ASP A 522 -2.23 -29.11 -21.52
N TYR A 523 -2.75 -27.91 -21.81
CA TYR A 523 -2.76 -27.33 -23.14
C TYR A 523 -1.91 -26.05 -23.17
N GLU A 524 -1.02 -25.96 -24.16
CA GLU A 524 -0.11 -24.80 -24.34
C GLU A 524 -0.83 -23.50 -24.74
N SER A 525 -2.10 -23.58 -25.15
CA SER A 525 -2.90 -22.43 -25.58
C SER A 525 -4.25 -22.36 -24.86
N ARG A 526 -4.88 -21.18 -24.89
CA ARG A 526 -6.22 -20.95 -24.35
C ARG A 526 -7.26 -21.74 -25.15
N LEU A 527 -7.94 -22.67 -24.52
CA LEU A 527 -9.01 -23.46 -25.09
C LEU A 527 -10.25 -22.59 -25.35
N LYS A 528 -10.97 -22.96 -26.40
CA LYS A 528 -12.21 -22.32 -26.83
C LYS A 528 -13.43 -23.03 -26.23
N TYR A 529 -14.57 -22.33 -26.17
CA TYR A 529 -15.84 -22.83 -25.64
C TYR A 529 -16.16 -24.26 -26.09
N GLU A 530 -16.10 -24.52 -27.41
CA GLU A 530 -16.46 -25.81 -28.00
C GLU A 530 -15.48 -26.93 -27.59
N GLN A 531 -14.20 -26.58 -27.42
CA GLN A 531 -13.17 -27.51 -26.98
C GLN A 531 -13.36 -27.85 -25.49
N ILE A 532 -13.60 -26.84 -24.65
CA ILE A 532 -13.86 -27.03 -23.22
C ILE A 532 -15.13 -27.88 -23.04
N ASN A 533 -16.21 -27.58 -23.76
CA ASN A 533 -17.47 -28.33 -23.64
C ASN A 533 -17.33 -29.79 -24.10
N LYS A 534 -16.43 -30.08 -25.04
CA LYS A 534 -16.13 -31.45 -25.48
C LYS A 534 -15.26 -32.23 -24.48
N LEU A 535 -14.27 -31.57 -23.87
CA LEU A 535 -13.29 -32.19 -22.98
C LEU A 535 -13.78 -32.27 -21.52
N TYR A 536 -14.50 -31.25 -21.09
CA TYR A 536 -14.93 -31.00 -19.72
C TYR A 536 -16.40 -30.52 -19.69
N PRO A 537 -17.36 -31.38 -20.07
CA PRO A 537 -18.75 -30.98 -20.33
C PRO A 537 -19.47 -30.36 -19.12
N ASP A 538 -19.05 -30.68 -17.90
CA ASP A 538 -19.69 -30.17 -16.68
C ASP A 538 -19.12 -28.82 -16.21
N LEU A 539 -17.95 -28.40 -16.70
CA LEU A 539 -17.24 -27.22 -16.19
C LEU A 539 -17.99 -25.92 -16.45
N ILE A 540 -18.32 -25.64 -17.72
CA ILE A 540 -18.98 -24.39 -18.11
C ILE A 540 -20.41 -24.32 -17.54
N PRO A 541 -21.29 -25.34 -17.70
CA PRO A 541 -22.62 -25.30 -17.12
C PRO A 541 -22.59 -25.26 -15.58
N GLY A 542 -21.66 -25.98 -14.95
CA GLY A 542 -21.54 -26.06 -13.50
C GLY A 542 -21.13 -24.73 -12.87
N LEU A 543 -20.17 -24.02 -13.49
CA LEU A 543 -19.78 -22.68 -13.05
C LEU A 543 -20.91 -21.66 -13.30
N ALA A 544 -21.45 -21.61 -14.52
CA ALA A 544 -22.48 -20.62 -14.87
C ALA A 544 -23.77 -20.75 -14.05
N LYS A 545 -24.14 -21.97 -13.63
CA LYS A 545 -25.35 -22.22 -12.82
C LYS A 545 -25.19 -22.03 -11.32
N HIS A 546 -23.97 -21.84 -10.83
CA HIS A 546 -23.75 -21.67 -9.40
C HIS A 546 -24.24 -20.28 -8.96
N GLU A 547 -25.12 -20.20 -7.97
CA GLU A 547 -25.72 -18.94 -7.50
C GLU A 547 -24.70 -17.86 -7.08
N GLY A 548 -23.53 -18.28 -6.62
CA GLY A 548 -22.41 -17.40 -6.28
C GLY A 548 -21.62 -16.82 -7.45
N ILE A 549 -21.85 -17.29 -8.67
CA ILE A 549 -21.17 -16.82 -9.89
C ILE A 549 -22.14 -15.92 -10.65
N GLY A 550 -21.70 -14.69 -10.94
CA GLY A 550 -22.50 -13.73 -11.69
C GLY A 550 -22.44 -14.05 -13.19
N PHE A 551 -21.23 -14.29 -13.67
CA PHE A 551 -20.99 -14.74 -15.03
C PHE A 551 -19.61 -15.40 -15.16
N ILE A 552 -19.43 -16.15 -16.24
CA ILE A 552 -18.12 -16.58 -16.75
C ILE A 552 -17.86 -15.97 -18.13
N LEU A 553 -16.58 -15.73 -18.45
CA LEU A 553 -16.12 -15.31 -19.76
C LEU A 553 -15.30 -16.43 -20.40
N VAL A 554 -15.72 -16.85 -21.59
CA VAL A 554 -15.07 -17.89 -22.41
C VAL A 554 -15.01 -17.43 -23.87
N ASN A 555 -14.01 -17.88 -24.63
CA ASN A 555 -13.91 -17.52 -26.04
C ASN A 555 -14.40 -18.67 -26.93
N SER A 556 -15.42 -18.46 -27.75
CA SER A 556 -15.94 -19.39 -28.75
C SER A 556 -15.21 -19.26 -30.09
N ILE A 557 -15.15 -20.36 -30.85
CA ILE A 557 -14.70 -20.36 -32.24
C ILE A 557 -15.74 -19.71 -33.15
N GLU A 558 -17.02 -20.00 -32.92
CA GLU A 558 -18.14 -19.56 -33.76
C GLU A 558 -18.55 -18.11 -33.47
N HIS A 559 -18.61 -17.75 -32.19
CA HIS A 559 -19.25 -16.52 -31.73
C HIS A 559 -18.31 -15.50 -31.10
N GLY A 560 -17.00 -15.80 -31.02
CA GLY A 560 -16.04 -14.94 -30.33
C GLY A 560 -16.26 -14.94 -28.81
N ALA A 561 -16.13 -13.80 -28.15
CA ALA A 561 -16.20 -13.75 -26.69
C ALA A 561 -17.65 -13.89 -26.15
N LEU A 562 -17.84 -14.87 -25.27
CA LEU A 562 -19.13 -15.20 -24.65
C LEU A 562 -19.09 -14.92 -23.15
N VAL A 563 -20.10 -14.20 -22.66
CA VAL A 563 -20.34 -14.00 -21.23
C VAL A 563 -21.57 -14.81 -20.84
N ILE A 564 -21.40 -15.84 -20.02
CA ILE A 564 -22.46 -16.82 -19.71
C ILE A 564 -22.82 -16.68 -18.24
N GLY A 565 -24.09 -16.38 -17.96
CA GLY A 565 -24.68 -16.38 -16.61
C GLY A 565 -25.61 -17.58 -16.42
N ASN A 566 -26.34 -17.60 -15.30
CA ASN A 566 -27.23 -18.72 -14.95
C ASN A 566 -28.34 -18.96 -15.99
N ASP A 567 -29.00 -17.89 -16.43
CA ASP A 567 -30.21 -17.94 -17.28
C ASP A 567 -30.05 -17.18 -18.61
N GLY A 568 -28.80 -16.91 -19.04
CA GLY A 568 -28.57 -16.25 -20.31
C GLY A 568 -27.11 -16.06 -20.68
N THR A 569 -26.90 -15.66 -21.93
CA THR A 569 -25.60 -15.45 -22.56
C THR A 569 -25.57 -14.10 -23.26
N TYR A 570 -24.51 -13.33 -23.05
CA TYR A 570 -24.20 -12.12 -23.80
C TYR A 570 -23.09 -12.43 -24.80
N TYR A 571 -23.34 -12.13 -26.07
CA TYR A 571 -22.41 -12.28 -27.19
C TYR A 571 -21.69 -10.94 -27.42
N LEU A 572 -20.42 -10.83 -27.01
CA LEU A 572 -19.69 -9.55 -27.02
C LEU A 572 -19.26 -9.07 -28.41
N GLU A 573 -19.37 -9.92 -29.44
CA GLU A 573 -19.01 -9.52 -30.80
C GLU A 573 -20.06 -8.66 -31.49
N ASP A 574 -21.34 -8.98 -31.28
CA ASP A 574 -22.48 -8.30 -31.91
C ASP A 574 -23.44 -7.63 -30.90
N ASP A 575 -23.10 -7.65 -29.62
CA ASP A 575 -23.89 -7.10 -28.52
C ASP A 575 -25.30 -7.72 -28.40
N SER A 576 -25.46 -8.97 -28.84
CA SER A 576 -26.72 -9.71 -28.70
C SER A 576 -26.81 -10.49 -27.37
N ILE A 577 -28.03 -10.71 -26.90
CA ILE A 577 -28.32 -11.38 -25.62
C ILE A 577 -29.33 -12.50 -25.86
N GLU A 578 -29.00 -13.69 -25.40
CA GLU A 578 -29.95 -14.81 -25.27
C GLU A 578 -30.35 -14.97 -23.80
N GLY A 579 -31.65 -15.04 -23.51
CA GLY A 579 -32.15 -15.19 -22.13
C GLY A 579 -32.00 -13.91 -21.30
N VAL A 580 -31.56 -14.05 -20.05
CA VAL A 580 -31.34 -12.92 -19.12
C VAL A 580 -29.94 -12.33 -19.32
N ASN A 581 -29.84 -11.01 -19.46
CA ASN A 581 -28.56 -10.32 -19.59
C ASN A 581 -27.67 -10.52 -18.34
N PRO A 582 -26.55 -11.26 -18.41
CA PRO A 582 -25.67 -11.51 -17.26
C PRO A 582 -24.96 -10.23 -16.76
N LEU A 583 -24.88 -9.19 -17.59
CA LEU A 583 -24.19 -7.94 -17.29
C LEU A 583 -25.13 -6.84 -16.80
N ALA A 584 -26.43 -7.11 -16.63
CA ALA A 584 -27.44 -6.09 -16.32
C ALA A 584 -27.17 -5.27 -15.05
N ASN A 585 -26.55 -5.88 -14.03
CA ASN A 585 -26.25 -5.22 -12.75
C ASN A 585 -24.88 -4.54 -12.72
N PHE A 586 -24.08 -4.66 -13.80
CA PHE A 586 -22.72 -4.13 -13.85
C PHE A 586 -22.68 -2.78 -14.57
N SER A 587 -21.51 -2.15 -14.59
CA SER A 587 -21.28 -0.91 -15.34
C SER A 587 -21.74 -1.05 -16.80
N PRO A 588 -22.30 0.01 -17.42
CA PRO A 588 -22.54 0.03 -18.87
C PRO A 588 -21.28 -0.25 -19.71
N ASN A 589 -20.08 -0.03 -19.16
CA ASN A 589 -18.81 -0.34 -19.82
C ASN A 589 -18.34 -1.80 -19.60
N ALA A 590 -19.07 -2.63 -18.84
CA ALA A 590 -18.67 -4.01 -18.53
C ALA A 590 -18.38 -4.85 -19.78
N ALA A 591 -19.24 -4.78 -20.80
CA ALA A 591 -19.05 -5.49 -22.07
C ALA A 591 -17.75 -5.04 -22.77
N LYS A 592 -17.45 -3.74 -22.77
CA LYS A 592 -16.22 -3.17 -23.34
C LYS A 592 -14.98 -3.67 -22.62
N HIS A 593 -15.00 -3.68 -21.29
CA HIS A 593 -13.91 -4.20 -20.46
C HIS A 593 -13.67 -5.68 -20.72
N LEU A 594 -14.73 -6.50 -20.72
CA LEU A 594 -14.64 -7.94 -20.97
C LEU A 594 -14.14 -8.23 -22.38
N LYS A 595 -14.58 -7.47 -23.39
CA LYS A 595 -14.09 -7.59 -24.77
C LYS A 595 -12.59 -7.26 -24.87
N ARG A 596 -12.14 -6.21 -24.18
CA ARG A 596 -10.71 -5.86 -24.09
C ARG A 596 -9.91 -6.96 -23.42
N THR A 597 -10.30 -7.39 -22.22
CA THR A 597 -9.62 -8.45 -21.46
C THR A 597 -9.62 -9.77 -22.21
N ASN A 598 -10.69 -10.11 -22.94
CA ASN A 598 -10.73 -11.34 -23.74
C ASN A 598 -9.60 -11.42 -24.79
N ASN A 599 -9.14 -10.27 -25.30
CA ASN A 599 -8.08 -10.18 -26.29
C ASN A 599 -6.67 -10.21 -25.68
N PHE A 600 -6.53 -10.13 -24.35
CA PHE A 600 -5.23 -10.27 -23.70
C PHE A 600 -4.68 -11.68 -23.86
N LYS A 601 -3.36 -11.75 -24.03
CA LYS A 601 -2.61 -12.97 -24.26
C LYS A 601 -2.77 -13.99 -23.14
N TYR A 602 -2.82 -13.51 -21.89
CA TYR A 602 -2.81 -14.36 -20.69
C TYR A 602 -4.20 -14.63 -20.09
N THR A 603 -5.27 -14.29 -20.81
CA THR A 603 -6.64 -14.54 -20.33
C THR A 603 -6.87 -16.04 -20.11
N PRO A 604 -7.46 -16.44 -18.97
CA PRO A 604 -7.67 -17.85 -18.64
C PRO A 604 -8.64 -18.53 -19.61
N ASP A 605 -8.65 -19.86 -19.61
CA ASP A 605 -9.61 -20.65 -20.39
C ASP A 605 -11.05 -20.31 -19.96
N VAL A 606 -11.27 -20.15 -18.65
CA VAL A 606 -12.50 -19.60 -18.08
C VAL A 606 -12.15 -18.52 -17.07
N LEU A 607 -12.61 -17.29 -17.32
CA LEU A 607 -12.58 -16.20 -16.34
C LEU A 607 -13.92 -16.19 -15.61
N VAL A 608 -13.92 -16.10 -14.29
CA VAL A 608 -15.11 -16.25 -13.44
C VAL A 608 -15.27 -14.97 -12.63
N ASN A 609 -16.42 -14.33 -12.69
CA ASN A 609 -16.74 -13.20 -11.79
C ASN A 609 -17.81 -13.66 -10.81
N SER A 610 -17.62 -13.38 -9.52
CA SER A 610 -18.68 -13.61 -8.54
C SER A 610 -19.94 -12.83 -8.90
N PHE A 611 -21.07 -13.17 -8.28
CA PHE A 611 -22.25 -12.32 -8.36
C PHE A 611 -21.96 -10.90 -7.83
N TYR A 612 -22.84 -9.97 -8.20
CA TYR A 612 -22.91 -8.63 -7.62
C TYR A 612 -24.37 -8.32 -7.24
N ASP A 613 -24.59 -7.99 -5.97
CA ASP A 613 -25.88 -7.52 -5.43
C ASP A 613 -25.88 -5.99 -5.39
N PRO A 614 -26.62 -5.30 -6.28
CA PRO A 614 -26.65 -3.86 -6.35
C PRO A 614 -27.42 -3.19 -5.19
N GLU A 615 -28.32 -3.90 -4.51
CA GLU A 615 -29.07 -3.34 -3.37
C GLU A 615 -28.18 -3.24 -2.13
N LYS A 616 -27.40 -4.29 -1.87
CA LYS A 616 -26.44 -4.32 -0.75
C LYS A 616 -25.08 -3.74 -1.13
N ASN A 617 -24.83 -3.54 -2.41
CA ASN A 617 -23.52 -3.22 -2.97
C ASN A 617 -22.45 -4.23 -2.49
N GLU A 618 -22.77 -5.51 -2.67
CA GLU A 618 -21.93 -6.63 -2.20
C GLU A 618 -21.49 -7.55 -3.32
N VAL A 619 -20.28 -8.10 -3.17
CA VAL A 619 -19.74 -9.20 -3.98
C VAL A 619 -19.41 -10.40 -3.09
N ALA A 620 -18.92 -11.48 -3.69
CA ALA A 620 -18.35 -12.59 -2.97
C ALA A 620 -16.91 -12.85 -3.43
N ALA A 621 -15.95 -12.35 -2.65
CA ALA A 621 -14.54 -12.62 -2.87
C ALA A 621 -14.28 -14.13 -2.87
N PHE A 622 -13.53 -14.63 -3.86
CA PHE A 622 -13.03 -16.00 -3.87
C PHE A 622 -11.88 -16.21 -2.88
N GLU A 623 -11.22 -15.11 -2.49
CA GLU A 623 -10.26 -15.05 -1.39
C GLU A 623 -10.98 -14.78 -0.06
N GLU A 624 -10.34 -15.11 1.07
CA GLU A 624 -10.86 -14.79 2.40
C GLU A 624 -10.60 -13.31 2.75
N LEU A 625 -11.22 -12.40 1.99
CA LEU A 625 -11.17 -10.95 2.16
C LEU A 625 -12.60 -10.38 2.20
N VAL A 626 -12.91 -9.55 3.21
CA VAL A 626 -14.27 -8.97 3.38
C VAL A 626 -14.48 -7.74 2.50
N GLY A 627 -13.49 -6.87 2.42
CA GLY A 627 -13.33 -5.93 1.31
C GLY A 627 -12.57 -6.61 0.20
N SER A 628 -12.95 -6.43 -1.06
CA SER A 628 -12.25 -7.05 -2.18
C SER A 628 -12.28 -6.19 -3.43
N HIS A 629 -11.33 -6.43 -4.32
CA HIS A 629 -11.24 -5.80 -5.63
C HIS A 629 -10.59 -6.77 -6.64
N GLY A 630 -10.67 -6.46 -7.93
CA GLY A 630 -10.09 -7.25 -9.03
C GLY A 630 -11.09 -7.62 -10.11
N GLY A 631 -12.34 -7.91 -9.73
CA GLY A 631 -13.40 -8.21 -10.67
C GLY A 631 -14.22 -6.99 -11.05
N LEU A 632 -15.40 -7.26 -11.60
CA LEU A 632 -16.46 -6.29 -11.82
C LEU A 632 -17.46 -6.34 -10.66
N GLY A 633 -18.08 -5.20 -10.37
CA GLY A 633 -19.22 -5.08 -9.45
C GLY A 633 -18.94 -4.19 -8.23
N GLY A 634 -19.84 -3.24 -8.00
CA GLY A 634 -19.81 -2.34 -6.85
C GLY A 634 -18.73 -1.26 -6.91
N GLU A 635 -18.36 -0.75 -5.74
CA GLU A 635 -17.47 0.39 -5.57
C GLU A 635 -16.02 0.16 -6.03
N GLN A 636 -15.58 -1.09 -6.19
CA GLN A 636 -14.22 -1.43 -6.65
C GLN A 636 -13.83 -0.79 -7.99
N SER A 637 -14.79 -0.58 -8.87
CA SER A 637 -14.54 -0.03 -10.21
C SER A 637 -14.60 1.49 -10.29
N PHE A 638 -14.91 2.20 -9.19
CA PHE A 638 -15.18 3.65 -9.20
C PHE A 638 -14.29 4.46 -8.25
N PRO A 639 -12.98 4.54 -8.51
CA PRO A 639 -12.03 5.43 -7.84
C PRO A 639 -12.25 6.92 -8.18
N PHE A 640 -11.38 7.77 -7.64
CA PHE A 640 -11.46 9.22 -7.78
C PHE A 640 -10.10 9.86 -8.12
N ILE A 641 -10.17 11.12 -8.55
CA ILE A 641 -9.05 12.05 -8.68
C ILE A 641 -9.49 13.39 -8.05
N LEU A 642 -8.88 13.77 -6.94
CA LEU A 642 -8.98 15.08 -6.31
C LEU A 642 -7.81 15.93 -6.82
N HIS A 643 -8.10 16.91 -7.68
CA HIS A 643 -7.09 17.67 -8.39
C HIS A 643 -7.38 19.18 -8.35
N PRO A 644 -6.37 20.04 -8.63
CA PRO A 644 -6.57 21.48 -8.71
C PRO A 644 -7.70 21.83 -9.70
N VAL A 645 -8.52 22.83 -9.36
CA VAL A 645 -9.72 23.18 -10.14
C VAL A 645 -9.40 23.63 -11.58
N GLU A 646 -8.19 24.14 -11.80
CA GLU A 646 -7.70 24.57 -13.11
C GLU A 646 -7.30 23.42 -14.05
N TRP A 647 -7.16 22.19 -13.53
CA TRP A 647 -6.90 21.02 -14.36
C TRP A 647 -8.19 20.57 -15.06
N ASP A 648 -8.05 20.25 -16.34
CA ASP A 648 -9.12 19.71 -17.17
C ASP A 648 -8.76 18.29 -17.59
N LEU A 649 -9.33 17.32 -16.87
CA LEU A 649 -9.06 15.91 -17.12
C LEU A 649 -9.91 15.32 -18.25
N GLY A 650 -10.88 16.09 -18.78
CA GLY A 650 -11.89 15.61 -19.72
C GLY A 650 -13.04 14.84 -19.05
N ASP A 651 -14.06 14.55 -19.85
CA ASP A 651 -15.20 13.72 -19.49
C ASP A 651 -14.93 12.24 -19.82
N ASP A 652 -15.72 11.33 -19.25
CA ASP A 652 -15.69 9.88 -19.55
C ASP A 652 -14.31 9.20 -19.38
N LEU A 653 -13.70 9.39 -18.21
CA LEU A 653 -12.47 8.71 -17.81
C LEU A 653 -12.73 7.21 -17.56
N VAL A 654 -12.66 6.40 -18.62
CA VAL A 654 -12.79 4.94 -18.56
C VAL A 654 -11.44 4.30 -18.90
N GLY A 655 -10.88 3.57 -17.94
CA GLY A 655 -9.60 2.90 -18.00
C GLY A 655 -8.41 3.75 -17.57
N ALA A 656 -7.40 3.12 -16.99
CA ALA A 656 -6.23 3.77 -16.41
C ALA A 656 -5.36 4.48 -17.46
N GLU A 657 -5.35 3.97 -18.69
CA GLU A 657 -4.65 4.60 -19.83
C GLU A 657 -5.20 6.00 -20.16
N LYS A 658 -6.52 6.20 -20.04
CA LYS A 658 -7.15 7.51 -20.26
C LYS A 658 -6.75 8.50 -19.18
N VAL A 659 -6.72 8.08 -17.93
CA VAL A 659 -6.24 8.90 -16.82
C VAL A 659 -4.77 9.27 -17.01
N HIS A 660 -3.91 8.33 -17.43
CA HIS A 660 -2.52 8.61 -17.76
C HIS A 660 -2.38 9.71 -18.84
N GLN A 661 -3.17 9.63 -19.91
CA GLN A 661 -3.19 10.64 -20.97
C GLN A 661 -3.56 12.03 -20.42
N SER A 662 -4.58 12.11 -19.57
CA SER A 662 -4.98 13.36 -18.92
C SER A 662 -3.90 13.91 -17.99
N PHE A 663 -3.27 13.07 -17.17
CA PHE A 663 -2.14 13.49 -16.32
C PHE A 663 -0.95 13.98 -17.14
N LYS A 664 -0.57 13.26 -18.20
CA LYS A 664 0.49 13.70 -19.13
C LYS A 664 0.16 15.02 -19.80
N ALA A 665 -1.10 15.24 -20.18
CA ALA A 665 -1.55 16.47 -20.79
C ALA A 665 -1.40 17.66 -19.83
N GLU A 666 -1.85 17.53 -18.58
CA GLU A 666 -1.72 18.57 -17.57
C GLU A 666 -0.25 18.87 -17.21
N ILE A 667 0.58 17.84 -17.02
CA ILE A 667 2.02 18.02 -16.80
C ILE A 667 2.68 18.73 -17.99
N SER A 668 2.30 18.38 -19.21
CA SER A 668 2.84 19.01 -20.42
C SER A 668 2.43 20.48 -20.54
N LYS A 669 1.23 20.87 -20.06
CA LYS A 669 0.82 22.28 -20.00
C LYS A 669 1.71 23.07 -19.05
N ILE A 670 2.10 22.48 -17.92
CA ILE A 670 2.98 23.10 -16.92
C ILE A 670 4.38 23.38 -17.48
N TYR A 671 4.96 22.45 -18.25
CA TYR A 671 6.33 22.61 -18.78
C TYR A 671 6.43 23.33 -20.13
N LYS A 672 5.30 23.71 -20.73
CA LYS A 672 5.26 24.56 -21.94
C LYS A 672 5.12 26.05 -21.62
N GLN A 673 4.71 26.38 -20.40
CA GLN A 673 4.71 27.74 -19.84
C GLN A 673 6.09 28.06 -19.32
#